data_AF-A0A660PZH4-F1
#
_entry.id   AF-A0A660PZH4-F1
#
_cell.length_a   1.000
_cell.length_b   1.000
_cell.length_c   1.000
_cell.angle_alpha   90.00
_cell.angle_beta   90.00
_cell.angle_gamma   90.00
#
_symmetry.space_group_name_H-M   'P 1'
#
loop_
_entity.id
_entity.type
_entity.pdbx_description
1 polymer ?
#
loop_
_entity_poly.entity_id
_entity_poly.type
_entity_poly.pdbx_seq_one_letter_code
_entity_poly.pdbx_strand_id
1 'polypeptide(L)'
;MHPVEQYIKDLGEIRRTGSATRETSYYGTLERLLNEVGGKLKPKVRCVSQLSDTGAGFPDYGLFTANQFQKTRDDQPIEGQLPERGVVEVKGWDDDSLVTARGAQVTKYWKKYGLVLVTNYRDFVLIGRDEQRQPVWLESYSMAESEEAFVGILSHPRKVAQGQGDRLVGFLRRVMTHSAPLTEPEDLAWFLASYAREARARIDESEKLAALDSLKTALEDALGMKFEGEKGEHFFRATLVQTLFYGVFSSWVLWARQHPKIGERFNWHEAGWTLHVPMVKGLFDQIATPTKLKPLRIDEVLNWTGQVLNRVDREAFFTRFEEEHAVQYFYEPFLKAYDPELRKDLGVWYTPPEIVKYQVERVDQVLRTELGLADGLADEQVVVLDPCCGTGAYLVETLKRIHKTLEEKGSGATTAQKLKRAATRRVFGFEILPAPSAVSHLQIGFMLRLLGAPIDADSDERAGVYLTNALTGWEPPKDPKKRLPLPFPELEEERDKATKVKRDEPILVVIGNPPYNAFAGTSPDEEGGLVDAYKEGLTRPIKQGGWGIKKFNLDDLYVRFFRIAERRIAKSGRGVVSYISNYSWTEEPSFVALRKHLLQSFDKFWVENMHGNRKKSEYAPDGRTSETVFAIPGFSAGIRQGVVISLWVKRDEREQTSEQTATVIYRDDIDAARAVERRDQLINSLRLKQLDRKYERAEPSKENRYSFRPQVVSEEYLTWPKLNAFSEEDPVCGYKENRGFAMIDDDRDTLAKRMRLYFDSSVTWEELGDLNTGLTRDAARFDAKKARHKVLAVENYTQNRVVRYQLRPFDRKWCYYCPVRPLWNEPRPALYKNHFEGNSYLVSRPSGVAAPEGSAFHHTSALGDFDFIRGHSYHFPIMLRATPKKRTKENGTSEMFGTDTRAPKTTANLSKTARTYLSELGIKNPDKDIETAGIIWMHALAIGYSPNYLSENADGIRQNWPRIPLPKTKQALLASAKLGRQVAALLDTETDVPGVTSGKVDNVLRSIAVPTRIDGGQLDPAKGDWDITAGWGHGGKGGICMPGKGRTESRKASYPKGGEMFGDTTLDIYLNDVAYWCNIPQVVWNFHIGGYQVIKKWLSYREKTMLGRGLKLDEVEYVTNMTRRIAALVLMQAELDQNYQQVKSAPWSWVE
;
A
#
# COMPACT_ATOMS: atom_id res chain seq x y z
N MET A 1 -11.76 23.67 6.11
CA MET A 1 -12.86 24.07 5.20
C MET A 1 -12.25 24.27 3.82
N HIS A 2 -12.93 23.91 2.73
CA HIS A 2 -12.39 24.15 1.38
C HIS A 2 -12.39 25.67 1.07
N PRO A 3 -11.40 26.26 0.35
CA PRO A 3 -11.35 27.70 0.07
C PRO A 3 -12.66 28.26 -0.51
N VAL A 4 -13.24 27.54 -1.48
CA VAL A 4 -14.52 27.92 -2.12
C VAL A 4 -15.72 27.75 -1.19
N GLU A 5 -15.68 26.82 -0.24
CA GLU A 5 -16.74 26.66 0.76
C GLU A 5 -16.79 27.89 1.67
N GLN A 6 -15.61 28.37 2.10
CA GLN A 6 -15.50 29.59 2.88
C GLN A 6 -15.90 30.82 2.08
N TYR A 7 -15.45 30.93 0.82
CA TYR A 7 -15.83 32.02 -0.09
C TYR A 7 -17.35 32.15 -0.23
N ILE A 8 -18.05 31.06 -0.56
CA ILE A 8 -19.52 31.08 -0.74
C ILE A 8 -20.26 31.36 0.58
N LYS A 9 -19.75 30.82 1.69
CA LYS A 9 -20.30 31.08 3.02
C LYS A 9 -20.20 32.56 3.38
N ASP A 10 -19.03 33.18 3.18
CA ASP A 10 -18.78 34.58 3.51
C ASP A 10 -19.62 35.51 2.64
N LEU A 11 -19.75 35.25 1.34
CA LEU A 11 -20.65 35.99 0.45
C LEU A 11 -22.12 35.92 0.94
N GLY A 12 -22.58 34.74 1.34
CA GLY A 12 -23.92 34.53 1.87
C GLY A 12 -24.17 35.18 3.24
N GLU A 13 -23.15 35.24 4.11
CA GLU A 13 -23.20 35.96 5.39
C GLU A 13 -23.31 37.47 5.17
N ILE A 14 -22.46 38.04 4.31
CA ILE A 14 -22.47 39.47 3.98
C ILE A 14 -23.81 39.87 3.36
N ARG A 15 -24.35 39.08 2.43
CA ARG A 15 -25.66 39.36 1.80
C ARG A 15 -26.79 39.40 2.82
N ARG A 16 -26.81 38.46 3.77
CA ARG A 16 -27.87 38.36 4.80
C ARG A 16 -27.94 39.56 5.73
N THR A 17 -26.90 40.39 5.80
CA THR A 17 -26.93 41.65 6.54
C THR A 17 -27.92 42.67 5.98
N GLY A 18 -28.32 42.53 4.71
CA GLY A 18 -29.23 43.46 4.02
C GLY A 18 -28.63 44.85 3.76
N SER A 19 -27.38 45.10 4.17
CA SER A 19 -26.72 46.40 4.10
C SER A 19 -25.47 46.38 3.20
N ALA A 20 -25.27 45.29 2.44
CA ALA A 20 -24.12 45.15 1.55
C ALA A 20 -24.23 46.10 0.35
N THR A 21 -23.13 46.78 0.05
CA THR A 21 -22.95 47.52 -1.21
C THR A 21 -22.81 46.53 -2.37
N ARG A 22 -23.11 46.99 -3.60
CA ARG A 22 -23.09 46.15 -4.81
C ARG A 22 -21.72 45.51 -5.07
N GLU A 23 -20.64 46.20 -4.71
CA GLU A 23 -19.27 45.80 -5.08
C GLU A 23 -18.38 45.64 -3.83
N THR A 24 -18.10 46.74 -3.12
CA THR A 24 -17.03 46.80 -2.11
C THR A 24 -17.23 45.95 -0.87
N SER A 25 -18.47 45.63 -0.50
CA SER A 25 -18.77 44.84 0.71
C SER A 25 -18.25 43.40 0.64
N TYR A 26 -17.94 42.90 -0.55
CA TYR A 26 -17.48 41.54 -0.77
C TYR A 26 -15.97 41.44 -1.07
N TYR A 27 -15.25 42.57 -1.05
CA TYR A 27 -13.83 42.65 -1.42
C TYR A 27 -12.94 41.71 -0.61
N GLY A 28 -13.04 41.77 0.72
CA GLY A 28 -12.22 40.92 1.60
C GLY A 28 -12.45 39.41 1.40
N THR A 29 -13.65 39.02 0.94
CA THR A 29 -13.98 37.62 0.65
C THR A 29 -13.28 37.14 -0.62
N LEU A 30 -13.26 37.95 -1.68
CA LEU A 30 -12.55 37.64 -2.92
C LEU A 30 -11.03 37.68 -2.72
N GLU A 31 -10.52 38.69 -2.01
CA GLU A 31 -9.09 38.80 -1.67
C GLU A 31 -8.58 37.57 -0.93
N ARG A 32 -9.36 37.06 0.05
CA ARG A 32 -9.01 35.84 0.78
C ARG A 32 -8.96 34.63 -0.15
N LEU A 33 -9.94 34.46 -1.04
CA LEU A 33 -9.94 33.37 -2.01
C LEU A 33 -8.69 33.43 -2.91
N LEU A 34 -8.38 34.60 -3.46
CA LEU A 34 -7.20 34.80 -4.32
C LEU A 34 -5.89 34.53 -3.57
N ASN A 35 -5.76 34.98 -2.32
CA ASN A 35 -4.58 34.73 -1.49
C ASN A 35 -4.44 33.27 -1.04
N GLU A 36 -5.54 32.57 -0.74
CA GLU A 36 -5.51 31.14 -0.41
C GLU A 36 -5.08 30.27 -1.59
N VAL A 37 -5.49 30.64 -2.81
CA VAL A 37 -5.06 29.98 -4.04
C VAL A 37 -3.60 30.33 -4.36
N GLY A 38 -3.26 31.62 -4.37
CA GLY A 38 -1.93 32.13 -4.70
C GLY A 38 -0.83 31.68 -3.71
N GLY A 39 -1.17 31.51 -2.44
CA GLY A 39 -0.26 31.03 -1.40
C GLY A 39 0.26 29.60 -1.59
N LYS A 40 -0.40 28.81 -2.46
CA LYS A 40 0.01 27.44 -2.83
C LYS A 40 0.88 27.37 -4.08
N LEU A 41 1.03 28.48 -4.81
CA LEU A 41 1.85 28.55 -6.02
C LEU A 41 3.34 28.71 -5.71
N LYS A 42 4.18 28.40 -6.70
CA LYS A 42 5.63 28.60 -6.66
C LYS A 42 6.06 29.36 -7.93
N PRO A 43 6.58 30.60 -7.81
CA PRO A 43 6.55 31.44 -6.62
C PRO A 43 5.11 31.73 -6.15
N LYS A 44 4.94 32.05 -4.86
CA LYS A 44 3.62 32.42 -4.31
C LYS A 44 3.13 33.71 -4.96
N VAL A 45 1.82 33.80 -5.16
CA VAL A 45 1.15 35.00 -5.67
C VAL A 45 0.31 35.62 -4.57
N ARG A 46 0.38 36.95 -4.42
CA ARG A 46 -0.37 37.74 -3.44
C ARG A 46 -1.31 38.69 -4.14
N CYS A 47 -2.53 38.73 -3.66
CA CYS A 47 -3.51 39.75 -4.02
C CYS A 47 -3.31 40.96 -3.11
N VAL A 48 -3.14 42.14 -3.71
CA VAL A 48 -3.01 43.43 -3.02
C VAL A 48 -4.14 44.33 -3.50
N SER A 49 -4.95 44.83 -2.57
CA SER A 49 -6.09 45.71 -2.87
C SER A 49 -5.67 47.18 -3.03
N GLN A 50 -6.51 47.97 -3.71
CA GLN A 50 -6.40 49.44 -3.83
C GLN A 50 -5.08 49.92 -4.44
N LEU A 51 -4.81 49.53 -5.70
CA LEU A 51 -3.61 49.98 -6.40
C LEU A 51 -3.62 51.49 -6.65
N SER A 52 -2.44 52.12 -6.55
CA SER A 52 -2.26 53.52 -6.94
C SER A 52 -2.35 53.70 -8.46
N ASP A 53 -2.89 54.84 -8.91
CA ASP A 53 -2.96 55.14 -10.34
C ASP A 53 -1.58 55.44 -10.91
N THR A 54 -1.14 54.59 -11.83
CA THR A 54 0.13 54.72 -12.56
C THR A 54 -0.08 55.13 -14.02
N GLY A 55 -1.19 55.81 -14.31
CA GLY A 55 -1.58 56.34 -15.62
C GLY A 55 -2.59 55.47 -16.39
N ALA A 56 -3.29 54.55 -15.71
CA ALA A 56 -4.28 53.65 -16.33
C ALA A 56 -5.63 53.62 -15.57
N GLY A 57 -5.75 54.31 -14.43
CA GLY A 57 -6.88 54.25 -13.49
C GLY A 57 -6.54 53.42 -12.25
N PHE A 58 -7.56 53.06 -11.47
CA PHE A 58 -7.45 52.34 -10.20
C PHE A 58 -8.05 50.93 -10.31
N PRO A 59 -7.27 49.90 -10.70
CA PRO A 59 -7.74 48.52 -10.61
C PRO A 59 -7.99 48.14 -9.15
N ASP A 60 -9.03 47.34 -8.91
CA ASP A 60 -9.42 46.95 -7.55
C ASP A 60 -8.33 46.13 -6.84
N TYR A 61 -7.64 45.25 -7.59
CA TYR A 61 -6.53 44.47 -7.07
C TYR A 61 -5.37 44.30 -8.05
N GLY A 62 -4.17 44.08 -7.51
CA GLY A 62 -2.99 43.60 -8.22
C GLY A 62 -2.52 42.23 -7.72
N LEU A 63 -2.09 41.38 -8.65
CA LEU A 63 -1.53 40.06 -8.36
C LEU A 63 -0.01 40.07 -8.50
N PHE A 64 0.69 40.07 -7.36
CA PHE A 64 2.15 40.18 -7.27
C PHE A 64 2.80 38.85 -6.91
N THR A 65 3.94 38.53 -7.50
CA THR A 65 4.75 37.36 -7.11
C THR A 65 5.58 37.67 -5.86
N ALA A 66 5.97 36.63 -5.11
CA ALA A 66 6.70 36.80 -3.84
C ALA A 66 8.06 37.52 -3.99
N ASN A 67 8.68 37.49 -5.17
CA ASN A 67 9.91 38.20 -5.51
C ASN A 67 9.72 39.72 -5.73
N GLN A 68 8.47 40.19 -5.80
CA GLN A 68 8.15 41.62 -5.89
C GLN A 68 8.07 42.30 -4.53
N PHE A 69 8.46 41.61 -3.45
CA PHE A 69 8.48 42.10 -2.07
C PHE A 69 9.91 42.05 -1.54
N GLN A 70 10.33 43.07 -0.78
CA GLN A 70 11.69 43.16 -0.26
C GLN A 70 12.00 42.03 0.75
N LYS A 71 11.02 41.65 1.57
CA LYS A 71 11.00 40.45 2.41
C LYS A 71 9.68 39.71 2.24
N THR A 72 9.71 38.40 2.47
CA THR A 72 8.53 37.52 2.38
C THR A 72 7.43 37.82 3.40
N ARG A 73 7.53 38.84 4.25
CA ARG A 73 6.46 39.23 5.19
C ARG A 73 5.97 40.66 4.99
N ASP A 74 6.48 41.37 3.98
CA ASP A 74 6.08 42.75 3.76
C ASP A 74 4.67 42.81 3.18
N ASP A 75 3.91 43.83 3.59
CA ASP A 75 2.51 44.04 3.22
C ASP A 75 2.36 44.80 1.89
N GLN A 76 3.45 45.41 1.40
CA GLN A 76 3.49 46.17 0.16
C GLN A 76 4.61 45.69 -0.77
N PRO A 77 4.38 45.67 -2.09
CA PRO A 77 5.41 45.34 -3.07
C PRO A 77 6.48 46.45 -3.13
N ILE A 78 7.62 46.13 -3.72
CA ILE A 78 8.71 47.08 -4.01
C ILE A 78 8.14 48.23 -4.85
N GLU A 79 8.42 49.47 -4.42
CA GLU A 79 7.89 50.68 -5.04
C GLU A 79 8.17 50.73 -6.55
N GLY A 80 7.14 51.09 -7.33
CA GLY A 80 7.22 51.21 -8.78
C GLY A 80 7.07 49.91 -9.58
N GLN A 81 7.00 48.73 -8.93
CA GLN A 81 6.75 47.48 -9.64
C GLN A 81 5.29 47.32 -10.05
N LEU A 82 5.06 46.88 -11.28
CA LEU A 82 3.73 46.49 -11.76
C LEU A 82 3.43 45.04 -11.34
N PRO A 83 2.16 44.68 -11.06
CA PRO A 83 1.78 43.31 -10.76
C PRO A 83 2.18 42.33 -11.88
N GLU A 84 3.11 41.39 -11.62
CA GLU A 84 3.60 40.44 -12.64
C GLU A 84 2.51 39.47 -13.13
N ARG A 85 1.47 39.23 -12.32
CA ARG A 85 0.36 38.32 -12.63
C ARG A 85 -0.93 39.06 -13.00
N GLY A 86 -0.82 40.35 -13.33
CA GLY A 86 -1.94 41.16 -13.80
C GLY A 86 -2.78 41.78 -12.67
N VAL A 87 -3.90 42.37 -13.09
CA VAL A 87 -4.83 43.09 -12.20
C VAL A 87 -6.21 42.48 -12.22
N VAL A 88 -7.02 42.77 -11.21
CA VAL A 88 -8.41 42.33 -11.10
C VAL A 88 -9.33 43.55 -11.06
N GLU A 89 -10.42 43.48 -11.83
CA GLU A 89 -11.51 44.46 -11.85
C GLU A 89 -12.80 43.77 -11.42
N VAL A 90 -13.53 44.40 -10.49
CA VAL A 90 -14.73 43.85 -9.87
C VAL A 90 -15.96 44.68 -10.21
N LYS A 91 -17.09 43.99 -10.40
CA LYS A 91 -18.42 44.59 -10.62
C LYS A 91 -19.50 43.96 -9.74
N GLY A 92 -20.67 44.60 -9.71
CA GLY A 92 -21.86 44.10 -9.02
C GLY A 92 -22.39 42.81 -9.61
N TRP A 93 -23.15 42.04 -8.83
CA TRP A 93 -23.63 40.69 -9.21
C TRP A 93 -24.55 40.66 -10.45
N ASP A 94 -25.23 41.77 -10.71
CA ASP A 94 -26.12 42.01 -11.85
C ASP A 94 -25.37 42.35 -13.14
N ASP A 95 -24.06 42.63 -13.07
CA ASP A 95 -23.23 42.96 -14.22
C ASP A 95 -23.03 41.77 -15.18
N ASP A 96 -22.96 42.08 -16.48
CA ASP A 96 -22.48 41.15 -17.49
C ASP A 96 -20.96 41.30 -17.63
N SER A 97 -20.23 40.39 -16.97
CA SER A 97 -18.76 40.41 -16.97
C SER A 97 -18.15 40.28 -18.37
N LEU A 98 -18.87 39.68 -19.35
CA LEU A 98 -18.39 39.58 -20.73
C LEU A 98 -18.51 40.92 -21.47
N VAL A 99 -19.55 41.71 -21.18
CA VAL A 99 -19.70 43.07 -21.71
C VAL A 99 -18.67 43.99 -21.07
N THR A 100 -18.53 43.94 -19.73
CA THR A 100 -17.55 44.74 -19.00
C THR A 100 -16.12 44.45 -19.44
N ALA A 101 -15.80 43.20 -19.75
CA ALA A 101 -14.51 42.80 -20.32
C ALA A 101 -14.13 43.56 -21.62
N ARG A 102 -15.11 44.10 -22.36
CA ARG A 102 -14.89 44.89 -23.58
C ARG A 102 -14.88 46.41 -23.33
N GLY A 103 -15.07 46.84 -22.09
CA GLY A 103 -15.16 48.24 -21.72
C GLY A 103 -13.85 49.02 -21.93
N ALA A 104 -13.98 50.34 -22.07
CA ALA A 104 -12.84 51.24 -22.25
C ALA A 104 -11.87 51.22 -21.05
N GLN A 105 -12.38 51.00 -19.83
CA GLN A 105 -11.56 50.98 -18.61
C GLN A 105 -10.69 49.72 -18.53
N VAL A 106 -11.30 48.54 -18.69
CA VAL A 106 -10.58 47.26 -18.84
C VAL A 106 -9.58 47.35 -19.99
N THR A 107 -9.94 48.09 -21.06
CA THR A 107 -9.05 48.34 -22.19
C THR A 107 -7.76 49.07 -21.81
N LYS A 108 -7.84 50.04 -20.90
CA LYS A 108 -6.66 50.75 -20.37
C LYS A 108 -5.83 49.84 -19.47
N TYR A 109 -6.48 49.05 -18.62
CA TYR A 109 -5.78 48.13 -17.71
C TYR A 109 -4.96 47.09 -18.46
N TRP A 110 -5.52 46.39 -19.45
CA TRP A 110 -4.73 45.37 -20.16
C TRP A 110 -3.59 46.01 -20.97
N LYS A 111 -3.75 47.23 -21.51
CA LYS A 111 -2.67 47.95 -22.19
C LYS A 111 -1.48 48.19 -21.26
N LYS A 112 -1.74 48.52 -20.00
CA LYS A 112 -0.70 48.77 -18.98
C LYS A 112 -0.14 47.48 -18.37
N TYR A 113 -1.01 46.61 -17.87
CA TYR A 113 -0.65 45.48 -17.00
C TYR A 113 -0.55 44.13 -17.74
N GLY A 114 -1.02 44.05 -18.99
CA GLY A 114 -0.90 42.87 -19.84
C GLY A 114 -1.91 41.75 -19.59
N LEU A 115 -2.41 41.62 -18.36
CA LEU A 115 -3.42 40.62 -17.98
C LEU A 115 -4.45 41.26 -17.02
N VAL A 116 -5.74 41.02 -17.28
CA VAL A 116 -6.85 41.53 -16.46
C VAL A 116 -7.85 40.42 -16.20
N LEU A 117 -8.18 40.19 -14.93
CA LEU A 117 -9.29 39.33 -14.51
C LEU A 117 -10.50 40.21 -14.18
N VAL A 118 -11.60 40.05 -14.91
CA VAL A 118 -12.87 40.74 -14.61
C VAL A 118 -13.79 39.76 -13.87
N THR A 119 -14.42 40.21 -12.78
CA THR A 119 -15.37 39.37 -12.05
C THR A 119 -16.53 40.14 -11.42
N ASN A 120 -17.71 39.51 -11.40
CA ASN A 120 -18.87 39.93 -10.62
C ASN A 120 -19.15 38.96 -9.45
N TYR A 121 -18.10 38.30 -8.93
CA TYR A 121 -18.11 37.25 -7.90
C TYR A 121 -18.66 35.88 -8.33
N ARG A 122 -19.49 35.82 -9.38
CA ARG A 122 -20.04 34.58 -9.95
C ARG A 122 -19.37 34.18 -11.26
N ASP A 123 -19.04 35.16 -12.09
CA ASP A 123 -18.37 35.03 -13.36
C ASP A 123 -16.94 35.57 -13.25
N PHE A 124 -16.03 34.94 -13.97
CA PHE A 124 -14.62 35.29 -14.03
C PHE A 124 -14.18 35.25 -15.48
N VAL A 125 -13.64 36.35 -15.99
CA VAL A 125 -13.20 36.49 -17.39
C VAL A 125 -11.76 36.96 -17.42
N LEU A 126 -10.87 36.13 -17.93
CA LEU A 126 -9.46 36.44 -18.11
C LEU A 126 -9.23 37.06 -19.49
N ILE A 127 -8.63 38.24 -19.49
CA ILE A 127 -8.31 39.01 -20.69
C ILE A 127 -6.80 39.20 -20.71
N GLY A 128 -6.20 38.95 -21.88
CA GLY A 128 -4.79 39.18 -22.09
C GLY A 128 -4.52 39.76 -23.45
N ARG A 129 -3.32 39.49 -23.97
CA ARG A 129 -2.86 39.96 -25.27
C ARG A 129 -2.83 38.81 -26.25
N ASP A 130 -3.34 39.06 -27.45
CA ASP A 130 -2.95 38.27 -28.60
C ASP A 130 -1.60 38.72 -29.17
N GLU A 131 -1.22 38.11 -30.27
CA GLU A 131 0.06 38.29 -30.94
C GLU A 131 0.21 39.66 -31.59
N GLN A 132 -0.90 40.31 -31.96
CA GLN A 132 -0.93 41.68 -32.48
C GLN A 132 -1.03 42.72 -31.35
N ARG A 133 -0.81 42.29 -30.10
CA ARG A 133 -0.98 43.10 -28.88
C ARG A 133 -2.38 43.69 -28.77
N GLN A 134 -3.38 43.02 -29.35
CA GLN A 134 -4.79 43.37 -29.19
C GLN A 134 -5.38 42.59 -28.02
N PRO A 135 -6.46 43.10 -27.41
CA PRO A 135 -7.11 42.41 -26.31
C PRO A 135 -7.83 41.17 -26.81
N VAL A 136 -7.54 40.03 -26.20
CA VAL A 136 -8.22 38.76 -26.49
C VAL A 136 -8.75 38.13 -25.22
N TRP A 137 -9.89 37.45 -25.36
CA TRP A 137 -10.45 36.60 -24.33
C TRP A 137 -9.64 35.31 -24.24
N LEU A 138 -9.01 35.11 -23.09
CA LEU A 138 -8.17 33.94 -22.86
C LEU A 138 -9.01 32.79 -22.30
N GLU A 139 -9.69 33.03 -21.18
CA GLU A 139 -10.41 31.99 -20.45
C GLU A 139 -11.58 32.60 -19.66
N SER A 140 -12.65 31.84 -19.45
CA SER A 140 -13.74 32.25 -18.56
C SER A 140 -14.24 31.10 -17.70
N TYR A 141 -14.80 31.44 -16.54
CA TYR A 141 -15.41 30.51 -15.61
C TYR A 141 -16.65 31.14 -14.99
N SER A 142 -17.77 30.40 -14.96
CA SER A 142 -19.02 30.87 -14.36
C SER A 142 -19.49 29.86 -13.32
N MET A 143 -19.85 30.35 -12.14
CA MET A 143 -20.42 29.54 -11.06
C MET A 143 -21.94 29.37 -11.20
N ALA A 144 -22.59 30.33 -11.85
CA ALA A 144 -24.04 30.40 -12.01
C ALA A 144 -24.41 31.32 -13.17
N GLU A 145 -25.37 30.88 -13.99
CA GLU A 145 -25.78 31.57 -15.23
C GLU A 145 -26.46 32.93 -14.99
N SER A 146 -27.08 33.13 -13.83
CA SER A 146 -27.75 34.37 -13.45
C SER A 146 -27.48 34.75 -11.99
N GLU A 147 -27.75 36.01 -11.65
CA GLU A 147 -27.73 36.45 -10.24
C GLU A 147 -28.67 35.58 -9.39
N GLU A 148 -29.90 35.30 -9.86
CA GLU A 148 -30.89 34.49 -9.16
C GLU A 148 -30.34 33.09 -8.82
N ALA A 149 -29.75 32.42 -9.81
CA ALA A 149 -29.10 31.12 -9.62
C ALA A 149 -27.92 31.22 -8.65
N PHE A 150 -27.14 32.32 -8.74
CA PHE A 150 -26.03 32.57 -7.83
C PHE A 150 -26.51 32.73 -6.37
N VAL A 151 -27.64 33.41 -6.14
CA VAL A 151 -28.27 33.50 -4.81
C VAL A 151 -28.60 32.13 -4.26
N GLY A 152 -29.20 31.28 -5.11
CA GLY A 152 -29.65 29.95 -4.71
C GLY A 152 -28.51 29.05 -4.21
N ILE A 153 -27.30 29.21 -4.78
CA ILE A 153 -26.15 28.42 -4.37
C ILE A 153 -25.51 28.91 -3.06
N LEU A 154 -25.71 30.17 -2.65
CA LEU A 154 -25.16 30.72 -1.39
C LEU A 154 -25.66 29.98 -0.14
N SER A 155 -26.86 29.39 -0.22
CA SER A 155 -27.46 28.60 0.88
C SER A 155 -26.82 27.22 1.06
N HIS A 156 -25.98 26.77 0.11
CA HIS A 156 -25.42 25.42 0.08
C HIS A 156 -23.88 25.41 -0.14
N PRO A 157 -23.09 26.15 0.65
CA PRO A 157 -21.65 26.35 0.40
C PRO A 157 -20.85 25.05 0.28
N ARG A 158 -21.19 24.05 1.10
CA ARG A 158 -20.54 22.73 1.08
C ARG A 158 -20.83 21.95 -0.20
N LYS A 159 -22.07 22.01 -0.71
CA LYS A 159 -22.47 21.34 -1.96
C LYS A 159 -21.78 21.99 -3.16
N VAL A 160 -21.70 23.33 -3.17
CA VAL A 160 -20.99 24.08 -4.22
C VAL A 160 -19.51 23.74 -4.22
N ALA A 161 -18.86 23.73 -3.06
CA ALA A 161 -17.45 23.38 -2.98
C ALA A 161 -17.16 21.94 -3.43
N GLN A 162 -18.08 21.00 -3.17
CA GLN A 162 -17.96 19.61 -3.62
C GLN A 162 -18.10 19.46 -5.15
N GLY A 163 -18.96 20.24 -5.80
CA GLY A 163 -19.19 20.14 -7.25
C GLY A 163 -18.28 21.03 -8.11
N GLN A 164 -18.01 22.26 -7.65
CA GLN A 164 -17.35 23.31 -8.44
C GLN A 164 -16.04 23.83 -7.82
N GLY A 165 -15.75 23.46 -6.57
CA GLY A 165 -14.64 24.04 -5.80
C GLY A 165 -13.27 23.86 -6.47
N ASP A 166 -12.94 22.63 -6.85
CA ASP A 166 -11.66 22.32 -7.51
C ASP A 166 -11.55 22.91 -8.92
N ARG A 167 -12.69 23.11 -9.62
CA ARG A 167 -12.73 23.73 -10.95
C ARG A 167 -12.39 25.21 -10.87
N LEU A 168 -13.04 25.95 -9.95
CA LEU A 168 -12.74 27.37 -9.72
C LEU A 168 -11.29 27.58 -9.22
N VAL A 169 -10.84 26.77 -8.26
CA VAL A 169 -9.45 26.82 -7.80
C VAL A 169 -8.48 26.54 -8.95
N GLY A 170 -8.78 25.55 -9.79
CA GLY A 170 -8.01 25.25 -11.00
C GLY A 170 -7.94 26.43 -11.96
N PHE A 171 -9.07 27.08 -12.24
CA PHE A 171 -9.16 28.29 -13.07
C PHE A 171 -8.30 29.43 -12.50
N LEU A 172 -8.47 29.77 -11.22
CA LEU A 172 -7.70 30.85 -10.58
C LEU A 172 -6.19 30.57 -10.57
N ARG A 173 -5.79 29.30 -10.40
CA ARG A 173 -4.39 28.92 -10.55
C ARG A 173 -3.88 29.20 -11.97
N ARG A 174 -4.64 28.85 -13.01
CA ARG A 174 -4.28 29.12 -14.41
C ARG A 174 -4.19 30.62 -14.71
N VAL A 175 -5.10 31.43 -14.15
CA VAL A 175 -5.03 32.90 -14.21
C VAL A 175 -3.72 33.40 -13.62
N MET A 176 -3.39 33.01 -12.39
CA MET A 176 -2.20 33.47 -11.67
C MET A 176 -0.88 32.96 -12.25
N THR A 177 -0.90 31.91 -13.07
CA THR A 177 0.30 31.35 -13.73
C THR A 177 0.31 31.60 -15.25
N HIS A 178 -0.62 32.37 -15.80
CA HIS A 178 -0.70 32.63 -17.23
C HIS A 178 0.55 33.35 -17.77
N SER A 179 1.13 34.28 -16.99
CA SER A 179 2.35 35.00 -17.40
C SER A 179 3.64 34.28 -16.99
N ALA A 180 3.57 33.07 -16.44
CA ALA A 180 4.78 32.31 -16.06
C ALA A 180 5.42 31.67 -17.31
N PRO A 181 6.76 31.66 -17.43
CA PRO A 181 7.45 30.87 -18.46
C PRO A 181 7.07 29.40 -18.35
N LEU A 182 6.81 28.76 -19.48
CA LEU A 182 6.43 27.34 -19.54
C LEU A 182 7.56 26.54 -20.19
N THR A 183 8.53 26.13 -19.38
CA THR A 183 9.74 25.40 -19.78
C THR A 183 9.80 23.98 -19.20
N GLU A 184 9.09 23.71 -18.10
CA GLU A 184 9.11 22.40 -17.43
C GLU A 184 8.00 21.46 -17.96
N PRO A 185 8.32 20.18 -18.27
CA PRO A 185 7.32 19.19 -18.64
C PRO A 185 6.21 18.98 -17.59
N GLU A 186 6.54 19.01 -16.29
CA GLU A 186 5.55 18.84 -15.20
C GLU A 186 4.52 19.98 -15.19
N ASP A 187 4.96 21.22 -15.43
CA ASP A 187 4.07 22.37 -15.46
C ASP A 187 3.10 22.30 -16.65
N LEU A 188 3.62 21.96 -17.84
CA LEU A 188 2.77 21.74 -19.01
C LEU A 188 1.78 20.59 -18.79
N ALA A 189 2.24 19.47 -18.20
CA ALA A 189 1.39 18.34 -17.85
C ALA A 189 0.26 18.75 -16.89
N TRP A 190 0.55 19.61 -15.91
CA TRP A 190 -0.47 20.15 -15.01
C TRP A 190 -1.51 21.01 -15.74
N PHE A 191 -1.10 21.88 -16.66
CA PHE A 191 -2.03 22.69 -17.47
C PHE A 191 -2.95 21.79 -18.32
N LEU A 192 -2.37 20.86 -19.08
CA LEU A 192 -3.15 19.93 -19.90
C LEU A 192 -4.11 19.09 -19.04
N ALA A 193 -3.64 18.58 -17.90
CA ALA A 193 -4.47 17.84 -16.97
C ALA A 193 -5.61 18.71 -16.41
N SER A 194 -5.34 19.99 -16.17
CA SER A 194 -6.34 20.93 -15.67
C SER A 194 -7.45 21.21 -16.68
N TYR A 195 -7.09 21.37 -17.95
CA TYR A 195 -8.07 21.50 -19.01
C TYR A 195 -8.82 20.18 -19.28
N ALA A 196 -8.12 19.04 -19.20
CA ALA A 196 -8.74 17.73 -19.28
C ALA A 196 -9.79 17.51 -18.18
N ARG A 197 -9.52 17.92 -16.92
CA ARG A 197 -10.50 17.85 -15.83
C ARG A 197 -11.76 18.67 -16.13
N GLU A 198 -11.58 19.85 -16.72
CA GLU A 198 -12.69 20.70 -17.14
C GLU A 198 -13.51 20.05 -18.26
N ALA A 199 -12.85 19.48 -19.27
CA ALA A 199 -13.53 18.73 -20.33
C ALA A 199 -14.29 17.52 -19.78
N ARG A 200 -13.70 16.76 -18.85
CA ARG A 200 -14.38 15.63 -18.19
C ARG A 200 -15.59 16.10 -17.39
N ALA A 201 -15.48 17.18 -16.63
CA ALA A 201 -16.61 17.72 -15.87
C ALA A 201 -17.78 18.12 -16.80
N ARG A 202 -17.49 18.75 -17.95
CA ARG A 202 -18.51 19.09 -18.97
C ARG A 202 -19.18 17.85 -19.57
N ILE A 203 -18.43 16.76 -19.76
CA ILE A 203 -18.99 15.47 -20.19
C ILE A 203 -19.88 14.87 -19.09
N ASP A 204 -19.41 14.91 -17.83
CA ASP A 204 -20.12 14.34 -16.68
C ASP A 204 -21.45 15.08 -16.38
N GLU A 205 -21.51 16.38 -16.66
CA GLU A 205 -22.69 17.23 -16.49
C GLU A 205 -23.72 17.11 -17.63
N SER A 206 -23.39 16.42 -18.73
CA SER A 206 -24.26 16.31 -19.90
C SER A 206 -25.11 15.04 -19.89
N GLU A 207 -26.43 15.18 -20.09
CA GLU A 207 -27.33 14.04 -20.32
C GLU A 207 -27.18 13.43 -21.73
N LYS A 208 -26.45 14.08 -22.65
CA LYS A 208 -26.34 13.73 -24.08
C LYS A 208 -25.18 12.77 -24.40
N LEU A 209 -25.01 11.72 -23.60
CA LEU A 209 -23.97 10.70 -23.82
C LEU A 209 -24.27 9.71 -24.96
N ALA A 210 -25.52 9.64 -25.44
CA ALA A 210 -25.92 8.72 -26.51
C ALA A 210 -25.08 8.85 -27.80
N ALA A 211 -24.48 10.02 -28.05
CA ALA A 211 -23.59 10.25 -29.19
C ALA A 211 -22.23 9.52 -29.09
N LEU A 212 -21.87 9.03 -27.90
CA LEU A 212 -20.61 8.33 -27.59
C LEU A 212 -20.81 6.82 -27.37
N ASP A 213 -22.05 6.32 -27.31
CA ASP A 213 -22.35 4.90 -27.06
C ASP A 213 -21.75 3.99 -28.13
N SER A 214 -21.83 4.38 -29.41
CA SER A 214 -21.21 3.62 -30.51
C SER A 214 -19.69 3.50 -30.37
N LEU A 215 -19.02 4.56 -29.88
CA LEU A 215 -17.59 4.56 -29.60
C LEU A 215 -17.25 3.71 -28.37
N LYS A 216 -18.10 3.76 -27.34
CA LYS A 216 -18.01 2.89 -26.17
C LYS A 216 -18.06 1.42 -26.59
N THR A 217 -19.10 1.02 -27.31
CA THR A 217 -19.28 -0.36 -27.78
C THR A 217 -18.12 -0.81 -28.66
N ALA A 218 -17.63 0.04 -29.56
CA ALA A 218 -16.50 -0.34 -30.41
C ALA A 218 -15.19 -0.51 -29.63
N LEU A 219 -14.93 0.33 -28.61
CA LEU A 219 -13.78 0.17 -27.73
C LEU A 219 -13.90 -1.08 -26.86
N GLU A 220 -15.10 -1.36 -26.32
CA GLU A 220 -15.39 -2.60 -25.60
C GLU A 220 -15.11 -3.84 -26.46
N ASP A 221 -15.60 -3.85 -27.70
CA ASP A 221 -15.46 -4.98 -28.61
C ASP A 221 -14.02 -5.13 -29.16
N ALA A 222 -13.31 -4.02 -29.39
CA ALA A 222 -11.91 -4.04 -29.83
C ALA A 222 -10.96 -4.51 -28.73
N LEU A 223 -11.20 -4.07 -27.49
CA LEU A 223 -10.38 -4.44 -26.34
C LEU A 223 -10.80 -5.77 -25.72
N GLY A 224 -12.01 -6.26 -25.97
CA GLY A 224 -12.55 -7.42 -25.26
C GLY A 224 -12.63 -7.13 -23.77
N MET A 225 -13.43 -6.12 -23.42
CA MET A 225 -13.78 -5.76 -22.05
C MET A 225 -15.11 -5.02 -22.01
N LYS A 226 -15.81 -5.06 -20.87
CA LYS A 226 -17.03 -4.27 -20.62
C LYS A 226 -16.80 -3.19 -19.57
N PHE A 227 -17.37 -2.00 -19.81
CA PHE A 227 -17.35 -0.88 -18.88
C PHE A 227 -18.62 -0.85 -18.03
N GLU A 228 -18.59 -1.52 -16.88
CA GLU A 228 -19.76 -1.72 -16.03
C GLU A 228 -19.78 -0.83 -14.78
N GLY A 229 -20.99 -0.38 -14.40
CA GLY A 229 -21.21 0.45 -13.23
C GLY A 229 -20.55 1.84 -13.29
N GLU A 230 -20.60 2.57 -12.18
CA GLU A 230 -20.05 3.93 -12.09
C GLU A 230 -18.53 3.97 -12.37
N LYS A 231 -17.79 2.94 -11.94
CA LYS A 231 -16.34 2.86 -12.15
C LYS A 231 -15.97 2.61 -13.61
N GLY A 232 -16.69 1.71 -14.30
CA GLY A 232 -16.47 1.46 -15.73
C GLY A 232 -16.80 2.70 -16.57
N GLU A 233 -17.89 3.38 -16.24
CA GLU A 233 -18.29 4.62 -16.93
C GLU A 233 -17.27 5.76 -16.72
N HIS A 234 -16.81 5.94 -15.48
CA HIS A 234 -15.72 6.89 -15.17
C HIS A 234 -14.45 6.57 -15.96
N PHE A 235 -14.04 5.30 -16.02
CA PHE A 235 -12.86 4.87 -16.78
C PHE A 235 -13.00 5.16 -18.29
N PHE A 236 -14.16 4.88 -18.88
CA PHE A 236 -14.44 5.16 -20.29
C PHE A 236 -14.31 6.66 -20.59
N ARG A 237 -15.02 7.51 -19.84
CA ARG A 237 -14.96 8.97 -20.02
C ARG A 237 -13.56 9.51 -19.80
N ALA A 238 -12.88 9.02 -18.77
CA ALA A 238 -11.50 9.42 -18.50
C ALA A 238 -10.55 9.04 -19.64
N THR A 239 -10.76 7.89 -20.29
CA THR A 239 -9.97 7.41 -21.43
C THR A 239 -10.22 8.25 -22.68
N LEU A 240 -11.48 8.62 -22.95
CA LEU A 240 -11.81 9.51 -24.08
C LEU A 240 -11.13 10.87 -23.95
N VAL A 241 -11.26 11.50 -22.78
CA VAL A 241 -10.64 12.80 -22.50
C VAL A 241 -9.12 12.68 -22.57
N GLN A 242 -8.52 11.63 -22.01
CA GLN A 242 -7.08 11.39 -22.16
C GLN A 242 -6.68 11.33 -23.63
N THR A 243 -7.43 10.58 -24.46
CA THR A 243 -7.14 10.42 -25.89
C THR A 243 -7.18 11.76 -26.63
N LEU A 244 -8.15 12.63 -26.33
CA LEU A 244 -8.22 13.97 -26.92
C LEU A 244 -6.99 14.82 -26.57
N PHE A 245 -6.70 14.98 -25.28
CA PHE A 245 -5.64 15.88 -24.83
C PHE A 245 -4.25 15.35 -25.19
N TYR A 246 -4.05 14.03 -25.15
CA TYR A 246 -2.82 13.42 -25.64
C TYR A 246 -2.70 13.44 -27.16
N GLY A 247 -3.80 13.33 -27.90
CA GLY A 247 -3.81 13.51 -29.35
C GLY A 247 -3.31 14.90 -29.72
N VAL A 248 -3.87 15.94 -29.09
CA VAL A 248 -3.42 17.33 -29.30
C VAL A 248 -1.96 17.53 -28.89
N PHE A 249 -1.55 17.05 -27.72
CA PHE A 249 -0.16 17.17 -27.27
C PHE A 249 0.82 16.44 -28.20
N SER A 250 0.50 15.21 -28.61
CA SER A 250 1.33 14.39 -29.50
C SER A 250 1.49 15.07 -30.87
N SER A 251 0.39 15.61 -31.40
CA SER A 251 0.40 16.41 -32.62
C SER A 251 1.27 17.66 -32.45
N TRP A 252 1.12 18.40 -31.36
CA TRP A 252 1.94 19.59 -31.08
C TRP A 252 3.43 19.25 -31.00
N VAL A 253 3.81 18.16 -30.32
CA VAL A 253 5.21 17.73 -30.22
C VAL A 253 5.80 17.47 -31.61
N LEU A 254 5.06 16.77 -32.48
CA LEU A 254 5.50 16.49 -33.85
C LEU A 254 5.57 17.76 -34.70
N TRP A 255 4.53 18.60 -34.63
CA TRP A 255 4.45 19.87 -35.33
C TRP A 255 5.59 20.82 -34.93
N ALA A 256 5.83 21.00 -33.63
CA ALA A 256 6.79 21.96 -33.10
C ALA A 256 8.23 21.64 -33.54
N ARG A 257 8.53 20.37 -33.83
CA ARG A 257 9.83 19.93 -34.35
C ARG A 257 10.02 20.21 -35.84
N GLN A 258 8.94 20.17 -36.62
CA GLN A 258 8.96 20.56 -38.05
C GLN A 258 8.99 22.09 -38.22
N HIS A 259 8.60 22.82 -37.17
CA HIS A 259 8.42 24.27 -37.14
C HIS A 259 9.32 24.90 -36.05
N PRO A 260 10.67 24.80 -36.18
CA PRO A 260 11.61 25.28 -35.17
C PRO A 260 11.73 26.80 -35.13
N LYS A 261 11.16 27.51 -36.11
CA LYS A 261 11.24 28.98 -36.19
C LYS A 261 10.36 29.64 -35.13
N ILE A 262 10.90 30.70 -34.52
CA ILE A 262 10.18 31.56 -33.59
C ILE A 262 9.10 32.33 -34.37
N GLY A 263 7.83 32.15 -33.99
CA GLY A 263 6.68 32.88 -34.56
C GLY A 263 5.62 32.01 -35.25
N GLU A 264 5.91 30.75 -35.58
CA GLU A 264 4.91 29.81 -36.10
C GLU A 264 4.00 29.32 -34.97
N ARG A 265 2.71 29.07 -35.23
CA ARG A 265 1.70 28.72 -34.21
C ARG A 265 0.99 27.41 -34.50
N PHE A 266 0.80 26.63 -33.45
CA PHE A 266 0.09 25.37 -33.49
C PHE A 266 -1.42 25.62 -33.51
N ASN A 267 -2.12 24.99 -34.46
CA ASN A 267 -3.57 24.96 -34.51
C ASN A 267 -4.06 23.54 -34.21
N TRP A 268 -4.75 23.33 -33.08
CA TRP A 268 -5.20 21.99 -32.70
C TRP A 268 -6.26 21.42 -33.66
N HIS A 269 -6.98 22.24 -34.43
CA HIS A 269 -7.91 21.75 -35.46
C HIS A 269 -7.18 20.98 -36.56
N GLU A 270 -5.88 21.22 -36.73
CA GLU A 270 -5.03 20.50 -37.68
C GLU A 270 -4.39 19.25 -37.06
N ALA A 271 -4.71 18.93 -35.80
CA ALA A 271 -4.05 17.84 -35.08
C ALA A 271 -4.23 16.48 -35.75
N GLY A 272 -5.42 16.20 -36.31
CA GLY A 272 -5.70 14.97 -37.06
C GLY A 272 -4.78 14.76 -38.27
N TRP A 273 -4.30 15.84 -38.89
CA TRP A 273 -3.35 15.78 -40.02
C TRP A 273 -1.91 15.47 -39.60
N THR A 274 -1.55 15.77 -38.35
CA THR A 274 -0.19 15.59 -37.83
C THR A 274 -0.04 14.27 -37.04
N LEU A 275 -1.13 13.63 -36.65
CA LEU A 275 -1.09 12.35 -35.94
C LEU A 275 -0.76 11.23 -36.93
N HIS A 276 0.36 10.54 -36.69
CA HIS A 276 0.85 9.46 -37.56
C HIS A 276 0.51 8.06 -37.04
N VAL A 277 0.01 7.92 -35.81
CA VAL A 277 -0.42 6.62 -35.25
C VAL A 277 -1.87 6.36 -35.68
N PRO A 278 -2.15 5.41 -36.59
CA PRO A 278 -3.45 5.31 -37.27
C PRO A 278 -4.64 5.19 -36.33
N MET A 279 -4.56 4.38 -35.28
CA MET A 279 -5.64 4.24 -34.31
C MET A 279 -5.84 5.48 -33.43
N VAL A 280 -4.76 6.13 -33.00
CA VAL A 280 -4.88 7.36 -32.19
C VAL A 280 -5.49 8.47 -33.03
N LYS A 281 -5.08 8.58 -34.29
CA LYS A 281 -5.69 9.47 -35.27
C LYS A 281 -7.17 9.13 -35.47
N GLY A 282 -7.51 7.87 -35.74
CA GLY A 282 -8.90 7.44 -35.94
C GLY A 282 -9.79 7.72 -34.72
N LEU A 283 -9.34 7.40 -33.50
CA LEU A 283 -10.06 7.75 -32.28
C LEU A 283 -10.19 9.27 -32.11
N PHE A 284 -9.12 10.03 -32.38
CA PHE A 284 -9.14 11.48 -32.32
C PHE A 284 -10.15 12.06 -33.31
N ASP A 285 -10.11 11.66 -34.58
CA ASP A 285 -11.01 12.13 -35.64
C ASP A 285 -12.48 11.80 -35.33
N GLN A 286 -12.74 10.66 -34.69
CA GLN A 286 -14.09 10.29 -34.25
C GLN A 286 -14.62 11.17 -33.12
N ILE A 287 -13.75 11.64 -32.23
CA ILE A 287 -14.16 12.44 -31.06
C ILE A 287 -14.12 13.94 -31.39
N ALA A 288 -13.10 14.40 -32.11
CA ALA A 288 -12.79 15.79 -32.41
C ALA A 288 -13.61 16.38 -33.57
N THR A 289 -14.92 16.09 -33.59
CA THR A 289 -15.85 16.62 -34.61
C THR A 289 -16.69 17.77 -34.05
N PRO A 290 -17.04 18.79 -34.85
CA PRO A 290 -17.87 19.90 -34.39
C PRO A 290 -19.22 19.46 -33.80
N THR A 291 -19.84 18.41 -34.36
CA THR A 291 -21.13 17.88 -33.91
C THR A 291 -21.07 17.24 -32.53
N LYS A 292 -19.92 16.66 -32.13
CA LYS A 292 -19.73 16.07 -30.80
C LYS A 292 -19.15 17.07 -29.80
N LEU A 293 -18.19 17.90 -30.21
CA LEU A 293 -17.48 18.81 -29.31
C LEU A 293 -18.29 20.07 -28.94
N LYS A 294 -18.96 20.72 -29.90
CA LYS A 294 -19.65 22.00 -29.65
C LYS A 294 -20.80 21.89 -28.64
N PRO A 295 -21.67 20.85 -28.67
CA PRO A 295 -22.74 20.72 -27.68
C PRO A 295 -22.21 20.56 -26.24
N LEU A 296 -20.99 20.04 -26.09
CA LEU A 296 -20.30 19.85 -24.81
C LEU A 296 -19.36 21.02 -24.47
N ARG A 297 -19.23 22.01 -25.37
CA ARG A 297 -18.26 23.10 -25.31
C ARG A 297 -16.82 22.63 -25.09
N ILE A 298 -16.45 21.46 -25.61
CA ILE A 298 -15.09 20.93 -25.43
C ILE A 298 -14.11 21.62 -26.41
N ASP A 299 -14.60 22.10 -27.54
CA ASP A 299 -13.82 22.88 -28.52
C ASP A 299 -13.20 24.14 -27.89
N GLU A 300 -13.94 24.81 -27.01
CA GLU A 300 -13.42 25.93 -26.19
C GLU A 300 -12.23 25.51 -25.31
N VAL A 301 -12.33 24.36 -24.65
CA VAL A 301 -11.27 23.84 -23.78
C VAL A 301 -10.03 23.40 -24.59
N LEU A 302 -10.24 22.86 -25.79
CA LEU A 302 -9.15 22.52 -26.71
C LEU A 302 -8.50 23.78 -27.32
N ASN A 303 -9.25 24.86 -27.53
CA ASN A 303 -8.69 26.17 -27.88
C ASN A 303 -7.75 26.68 -26.78
N TRP A 304 -8.15 26.62 -25.50
CA TRP A 304 -7.28 26.96 -24.37
C TRP A 304 -6.02 26.09 -24.34
N THR A 305 -6.17 24.81 -24.69
CA THR A 305 -5.05 23.87 -24.80
C THR A 305 -4.07 24.27 -25.91
N GLY A 306 -4.56 24.61 -27.10
CA GLY A 306 -3.71 25.13 -28.18
C GLY A 306 -2.99 26.42 -27.79
N GLN A 307 -3.66 27.33 -27.08
CA GLN A 307 -3.06 28.56 -26.59
C GLN A 307 -1.93 28.30 -25.58
N VAL A 308 -2.11 27.38 -24.62
CA VAL A 308 -1.04 27.07 -23.66
C VAL A 308 0.16 26.39 -24.33
N LEU A 309 -0.08 25.51 -25.31
CA LEU A 309 0.99 24.87 -26.09
C LEU A 309 1.78 25.90 -26.92
N ASN A 310 1.13 26.94 -27.41
CA ASN A 310 1.78 28.05 -28.11
C ASN A 310 2.60 28.97 -27.18
N ARG A 311 2.41 28.89 -25.86
CA ARG A 311 3.19 29.64 -24.86
C ARG A 311 4.47 28.92 -24.42
N VAL A 312 4.62 27.64 -24.75
CA VAL A 312 5.80 26.85 -24.37
C VAL A 312 7.05 27.42 -25.04
N ASP A 313 8.09 27.64 -24.24
CA ASP A 313 9.43 27.88 -24.75
C ASP A 313 9.96 26.55 -25.30
N ARG A 314 9.88 26.38 -26.62
CA ARG A 314 10.13 25.09 -27.29
C ARG A 314 11.56 24.60 -27.09
N GLU A 315 12.54 25.49 -27.16
CA GLU A 315 13.95 25.12 -27.08
C GLU A 315 14.29 24.62 -25.66
N ALA A 316 13.94 25.42 -24.65
CA ALA A 316 14.14 25.05 -23.25
C ALA A 316 13.33 23.80 -22.87
N PHE A 317 12.10 23.70 -23.35
CA PHE A 317 11.23 22.54 -23.13
C PHE A 317 11.84 21.27 -23.74
N PHE A 318 12.19 21.26 -25.03
CA PHE A 318 12.67 20.04 -25.69
C PHE A 318 14.03 19.57 -25.18
N THR A 319 14.91 20.49 -24.77
CA THR A 319 16.17 20.15 -24.11
C THR A 319 15.92 19.31 -22.85
N ARG A 320 15.07 19.81 -21.95
CA ARG A 320 14.69 19.09 -20.72
C ARG A 320 13.87 17.83 -21.02
N PHE A 321 13.03 17.89 -22.05
CA PHE A 321 12.16 16.80 -22.45
C PHE A 321 12.96 15.59 -22.98
N GLU A 322 14.13 15.81 -23.59
CA GLU A 322 15.00 14.76 -24.12
C GLU A 322 16.02 14.25 -23.09
N GLU A 323 16.61 15.15 -22.27
CA GLU A 323 17.63 14.79 -21.26
C GLU A 323 17.10 13.84 -20.17
N GLU A 324 15.85 13.98 -19.75
CA GLU A 324 15.31 13.26 -18.60
C GLU A 324 14.47 12.01 -18.95
N HIS A 325 14.56 11.45 -20.17
CA HIS A 325 13.60 10.42 -20.65
C HIS A 325 12.13 10.91 -20.57
N ALA A 326 11.92 12.23 -20.75
CA ALA A 326 10.81 12.95 -20.13
C ALA A 326 9.41 12.61 -20.68
N VAL A 327 9.29 11.94 -21.82
CA VAL A 327 7.96 11.50 -22.30
C VAL A 327 7.32 10.53 -21.30
N GLN A 328 8.12 9.70 -20.60
CA GLN A 328 7.66 8.81 -19.52
C GLN A 328 7.21 9.61 -18.29
N TYR A 329 7.90 10.72 -18.04
CA TYR A 329 7.64 11.68 -16.97
C TYR A 329 6.65 12.78 -17.34
N PHE A 330 6.03 12.76 -18.53
CA PHE A 330 4.91 13.63 -18.86
C PHE A 330 3.58 12.95 -18.54
N TYR A 331 3.46 11.66 -18.92
CA TYR A 331 2.22 10.90 -18.72
C TYR A 331 1.84 10.75 -17.24
N GLU A 332 2.81 10.41 -16.38
CA GLU A 332 2.53 10.21 -14.97
C GLU A 332 2.12 11.52 -14.25
N PRO A 333 2.85 12.65 -14.36
CA PRO A 333 2.43 13.92 -13.77
C PRO A 333 1.09 14.41 -14.33
N PHE A 334 0.83 14.22 -15.62
CA PHE A 334 -0.48 14.50 -16.21
C PHE A 334 -1.55 13.65 -15.52
N LEU A 335 -1.39 12.33 -15.48
CA LEU A 335 -2.42 11.43 -14.94
C LEU A 335 -2.63 11.66 -13.44
N LYS A 336 -1.55 11.97 -12.71
CA LYS A 336 -1.59 12.37 -11.29
C LYS A 336 -2.37 13.66 -11.08
N ALA A 337 -2.17 14.66 -11.94
CA ALA A 337 -2.90 15.91 -11.86
C ALA A 337 -4.34 15.73 -12.34
N TYR A 338 -4.58 14.94 -13.39
CA TYR A 338 -5.86 14.75 -14.04
C TYR A 338 -6.81 13.89 -13.20
N ASP A 339 -6.35 12.71 -12.79
CA ASP A 339 -7.14 11.74 -12.05
C ASP A 339 -6.26 10.87 -11.12
N PRO A 340 -5.95 11.37 -9.91
CA PRO A 340 -5.08 10.66 -8.97
C PRO A 340 -5.69 9.35 -8.44
N GLU A 341 -7.02 9.23 -8.42
CA GLU A 341 -7.70 8.00 -7.99
C GLU A 341 -7.62 6.94 -9.08
N LEU A 342 -7.94 7.31 -10.32
CA LEU A 342 -7.81 6.41 -11.46
C LEU A 342 -6.37 5.94 -11.66
N ARG A 343 -5.38 6.84 -11.51
CA ARG A 343 -3.96 6.47 -11.54
C ARG A 343 -3.62 5.36 -10.56
N LYS A 344 -4.16 5.47 -9.33
CA LYS A 344 -3.94 4.50 -8.27
C LYS A 344 -4.65 3.18 -8.56
N ASP A 345 -5.88 3.24 -9.06
CA ASP A 345 -6.70 2.08 -9.37
C ASP A 345 -6.15 1.28 -10.56
N LEU A 346 -5.62 1.96 -11.58
CA LEU A 346 -4.96 1.33 -12.73
C LEU A 346 -3.54 0.84 -12.41
N GLY A 347 -2.97 1.25 -11.27
CA GLY A 347 -1.62 0.87 -10.89
C GLY A 347 -0.56 1.34 -11.91
N VAL A 348 -0.80 2.46 -12.60
CA VAL A 348 0.15 3.04 -13.56
C VAL A 348 1.29 3.69 -12.76
N TRP A 349 2.39 2.96 -12.66
CA TRP A 349 3.62 3.40 -12.01
C TRP A 349 4.77 3.34 -12.99
N TYR A 350 5.53 4.42 -13.05
CA TYR A 350 6.76 4.44 -13.82
C TYR A 350 7.75 3.40 -13.30
N THR A 351 8.28 2.56 -14.19
CA THR A 351 9.38 1.66 -13.87
C THR A 351 10.70 2.42 -14.02
N PRO A 352 11.50 2.59 -12.95
CA PRO A 352 12.78 3.27 -13.02
C PRO A 352 13.71 2.72 -14.12
N PRO A 353 14.45 3.56 -14.87
CA PRO A 353 15.32 3.13 -15.97
C PRO A 353 16.33 2.08 -15.54
N GLU A 354 16.83 2.16 -14.32
CA GLU A 354 17.81 1.24 -13.76
C GLU A 354 17.25 -0.19 -13.65
N ILE A 355 15.95 -0.32 -13.32
CA ILE A 355 15.26 -1.62 -13.26
C ILE A 355 15.07 -2.17 -14.67
N VAL A 356 14.57 -1.33 -15.58
CA VAL A 356 14.32 -1.70 -16.99
C VAL A 356 15.63 -2.18 -17.65
N LYS A 357 16.69 -1.38 -17.52
CA LYS A 357 18.03 -1.71 -18.01
C LYS A 357 18.57 -3.00 -17.42
N TYR A 358 18.44 -3.19 -16.10
CA TYR A 358 18.87 -4.43 -15.46
C TYR A 358 18.15 -5.65 -16.05
N GLN A 359 16.83 -5.63 -16.16
CA GLN A 359 16.07 -6.76 -16.70
C GLN A 359 16.42 -7.04 -18.17
N VAL A 360 16.55 -6.00 -19.02
CA VAL A 360 16.93 -6.17 -20.43
C VAL A 360 18.33 -6.77 -20.57
N GLU A 361 19.32 -6.26 -19.82
CA GLU A 361 20.69 -6.80 -19.85
C GLU A 361 20.74 -8.25 -19.32
N ARG A 362 19.97 -8.57 -18.27
CA ARG A 362 19.88 -9.95 -17.75
C ARG A 362 19.22 -10.91 -18.74
N VAL A 363 18.18 -10.47 -19.44
CA VAL A 363 17.56 -11.25 -20.52
C VAL A 363 18.55 -11.50 -21.64
N ASP A 364 19.26 -10.47 -22.12
CA ASP A 364 20.30 -10.62 -23.16
C ASP A 364 21.38 -11.62 -22.74
N GLN A 365 21.84 -11.56 -21.47
CA GLN A 365 22.78 -12.52 -20.92
C GLN A 365 22.23 -13.95 -20.94
N VAL A 366 21.01 -14.16 -20.43
CA VAL A 366 20.39 -15.50 -20.39
C VAL A 366 20.13 -16.07 -21.78
N LEU A 367 19.74 -15.25 -22.77
CA LEU A 367 19.63 -15.70 -24.16
C LEU A 367 20.97 -16.26 -24.68
N ARG A 368 22.08 -15.59 -24.38
CA ARG A 368 23.43 -16.02 -24.79
C ARG A 368 23.89 -17.26 -24.04
N THR A 369 23.72 -17.29 -22.72
CA THR A 369 24.31 -18.33 -21.87
C THR A 369 23.45 -19.58 -21.72
N GLU A 370 22.13 -19.45 -21.75
CA GLU A 370 21.19 -20.54 -21.45
C GLU A 370 20.45 -21.06 -22.70
N LEU A 371 20.27 -20.22 -23.72
CA LEU A 371 19.63 -20.60 -24.99
C LEU A 371 20.60 -20.67 -26.19
N GLY A 372 21.90 -20.41 -25.96
CA GLY A 372 22.93 -20.51 -27.00
C GLY A 372 22.81 -19.48 -28.12
N LEU A 373 22.03 -18.41 -27.93
CA LEU A 373 21.86 -17.36 -28.92
C LEU A 373 22.99 -16.34 -28.78
N ALA A 374 24.08 -16.55 -29.51
CA ALA A 374 25.31 -15.76 -29.37
C ALA A 374 25.10 -14.25 -29.49
N ASP A 375 24.08 -13.81 -30.24
CA ASP A 375 23.74 -12.40 -30.46
C ASP A 375 22.76 -11.83 -29.43
N GLY A 376 22.30 -12.66 -28.49
CA GLY A 376 21.31 -12.28 -27.49
C GLY A 376 20.08 -11.66 -28.13
N LEU A 377 19.63 -10.50 -27.63
CA LEU A 377 18.44 -9.80 -28.14
C LEU A 377 18.55 -9.37 -29.62
N ALA A 378 19.76 -9.24 -30.16
CA ALA A 378 19.98 -8.84 -31.55
C ALA A 378 19.79 -9.98 -32.56
N ASP A 379 19.71 -11.24 -32.09
CA ASP A 379 19.44 -12.39 -32.95
C ASP A 379 18.08 -12.24 -33.66
N GLU A 380 18.02 -12.55 -34.96
CA GLU A 380 16.79 -12.42 -35.75
C GLU A 380 15.70 -13.42 -35.35
N GLN A 381 16.04 -14.50 -34.66
CA GLN A 381 15.08 -15.46 -34.10
C GLN A 381 14.41 -14.94 -32.81
N VAL A 382 14.96 -13.89 -32.19
CA VAL A 382 14.43 -13.37 -30.93
C VAL A 382 13.31 -12.38 -31.20
N VAL A 383 12.09 -12.86 -30.96
CA VAL A 383 10.87 -12.05 -30.88
C VAL A 383 10.58 -11.75 -29.41
N VAL A 384 10.47 -10.46 -29.09
CA VAL A 384 10.25 -9.91 -27.75
C VAL A 384 8.82 -9.38 -27.66
N LEU A 385 8.13 -9.69 -26.57
CA LEU A 385 6.84 -9.13 -26.23
C LEU A 385 6.89 -8.47 -24.84
N ASP A 386 6.50 -7.21 -24.77
CA ASP A 386 6.01 -6.59 -23.53
C ASP A 386 4.48 -6.55 -23.55
N PRO A 387 3.78 -7.41 -22.79
CA PRO A 387 2.32 -7.50 -22.84
C PRO A 387 1.62 -6.34 -22.11
N CYS A 388 2.35 -5.45 -21.44
CA CYS A 388 1.81 -4.33 -20.68
C CYS A 388 2.80 -3.17 -20.74
N CYS A 389 3.08 -2.71 -21.96
CA CYS A 389 4.25 -1.90 -22.24
C CYS A 389 4.16 -0.48 -21.69
N GLY A 390 2.96 0.00 -21.32
CA GLY A 390 2.77 1.34 -20.79
C GLY A 390 3.29 2.38 -21.78
N THR A 391 4.24 3.17 -21.31
CA THR A 391 4.91 4.20 -22.12
C THR A 391 6.05 3.66 -22.98
N GLY A 392 6.30 2.35 -23.01
CA GLY A 392 7.26 1.69 -23.92
C GLY A 392 8.68 1.53 -23.38
N ALA A 393 8.90 1.67 -22.07
CA ALA A 393 10.25 1.68 -21.48
C ALA A 393 11.09 0.43 -21.81
N TYR A 394 10.52 -0.77 -21.66
CA TYR A 394 11.23 -2.02 -21.98
C TYR A 394 11.51 -2.17 -23.48
N LEU A 395 10.62 -1.67 -24.35
CA LEU A 395 10.80 -1.73 -25.80
C LEU A 395 11.96 -0.84 -26.24
N VAL A 396 12.00 0.40 -25.74
CA VAL A 396 13.09 1.36 -25.98
C VAL A 396 14.42 0.78 -25.52
N GLU A 397 14.50 0.28 -24.29
CA GLU A 397 15.76 -0.26 -23.75
C GLU A 397 16.19 -1.55 -24.47
N THR A 398 15.25 -2.41 -24.86
CA THR A 398 15.52 -3.59 -25.72
C THR A 398 16.13 -3.17 -27.05
N LEU A 399 15.56 -2.17 -27.73
CA LEU A 399 16.07 -1.67 -29.01
C LEU A 399 17.44 -1.00 -28.86
N LYS A 400 17.69 -0.26 -27.77
CA LYS A 400 19.02 0.27 -27.44
C LYS A 400 20.04 -0.85 -27.26
N ARG A 401 19.69 -1.94 -26.58
CA ARG A 401 20.57 -3.10 -26.40
C ARG A 401 20.87 -3.84 -27.71
N ILE A 402 19.85 -3.98 -28.57
CA ILE A 402 19.99 -4.51 -29.94
C ILE A 402 20.96 -3.64 -30.74
N HIS A 403 20.72 -2.32 -30.79
CA HIS A 403 21.59 -1.36 -31.48
C HIS A 403 23.04 -1.47 -31.01
N LYS A 404 23.27 -1.48 -29.69
CA LYS A 404 24.61 -1.66 -29.11
C LYS A 404 25.28 -2.95 -29.59
N THR A 405 24.56 -4.07 -29.61
CA THR A 405 25.11 -5.35 -30.11
C THR A 405 25.43 -5.28 -31.60
N LEU A 406 24.59 -4.63 -32.41
CA LEU A 406 24.82 -4.47 -33.85
C LEU A 406 26.07 -3.62 -34.15
N GLU A 407 26.31 -2.58 -33.34
CA GLU A 407 27.51 -1.75 -33.40
C GLU A 407 28.76 -2.52 -32.96
N GLU A 408 28.68 -3.27 -31.84
CA GLU A 408 29.76 -4.14 -31.36
C GLU A 408 30.14 -5.22 -32.40
N LYS A 409 29.17 -5.67 -33.20
CA LYS A 409 29.37 -6.59 -34.33
C LYS A 409 29.99 -5.96 -35.58
N GLY A 410 30.10 -4.64 -35.64
CA GLY A 410 30.54 -3.94 -36.84
C GLY A 410 29.55 -4.03 -38.00
N SER A 411 28.23 -4.01 -37.72
CA SER A 411 27.19 -4.08 -38.77
C SER A 411 27.21 -2.88 -39.73
N GLY A 412 27.93 -1.80 -39.39
CA GLY A 412 28.21 -0.66 -40.25
C GLY A 412 26.95 -0.06 -40.87
N ALA A 413 26.95 0.11 -42.20
CA ALA A 413 25.84 0.71 -42.93
C ALA A 413 24.49 -0.03 -42.80
N THR A 414 24.47 -1.27 -42.31
CA THR A 414 23.23 -2.06 -42.14
C THR A 414 22.57 -1.91 -40.75
N THR A 415 23.23 -1.27 -39.78
CA THR A 415 22.69 -1.14 -38.41
C THR A 415 21.30 -0.50 -38.40
N ALA A 416 21.12 0.60 -39.14
CA ALA A 416 19.85 1.34 -39.18
C ALA A 416 18.70 0.46 -39.71
N GLN A 417 18.92 -0.30 -40.79
CA GLN A 417 17.91 -1.17 -41.39
C GLN A 417 17.54 -2.35 -40.46
N LYS A 418 18.54 -2.97 -39.82
CA LYS A 418 18.32 -4.06 -38.87
C LYS A 418 17.57 -3.59 -37.62
N LEU A 419 17.91 -2.40 -37.12
CA LEU A 419 17.23 -1.81 -35.97
C LEU A 419 15.77 -1.47 -36.29
N LYS A 420 15.49 -0.90 -37.47
CA LYS A 420 14.11 -0.66 -37.94
C LYS A 420 13.32 -1.95 -38.07
N ARG A 421 13.93 -2.99 -38.65
CA ARG A 421 13.31 -4.32 -38.75
C ARG A 421 12.97 -4.88 -37.37
N ALA A 422 13.87 -4.73 -36.39
CA ALA A 422 13.61 -5.16 -35.01
C ALA A 422 12.40 -4.41 -34.41
N ALA A 423 12.39 -3.08 -34.51
CA ALA A 423 11.33 -2.23 -33.96
C ALA A 423 9.94 -2.44 -34.58
N THR A 424 9.89 -2.90 -35.84
CA THR A 424 8.64 -3.06 -36.60
C THR A 424 8.12 -4.51 -36.59
N ARG A 425 9.01 -5.52 -36.47
CA ARG A 425 8.64 -6.93 -36.69
C ARG A 425 9.09 -7.91 -35.60
N ARG A 426 9.89 -7.51 -34.61
CA ARG A 426 10.41 -8.42 -33.57
C ARG A 426 10.18 -7.94 -32.15
N VAL A 427 10.15 -6.63 -31.92
CA VAL A 427 9.95 -6.03 -30.60
C VAL A 427 8.53 -5.50 -30.53
N PHE A 428 7.66 -6.25 -29.85
CA PHE A 428 6.23 -5.96 -29.77
C PHE A 428 5.81 -5.48 -28.39
N GLY A 429 4.87 -4.55 -28.36
CA GLY A 429 4.24 -4.05 -27.14
C GLY A 429 2.72 -4.13 -27.20
N PHE A 430 2.06 -4.49 -26.10
CA PHE A 430 0.62 -4.33 -25.93
C PHE A 430 0.31 -3.33 -24.84
N GLU A 431 -0.66 -2.47 -25.10
CA GLU A 431 -1.17 -1.50 -24.14
C GLU A 431 -2.70 -1.44 -24.25
N ILE A 432 -3.39 -1.26 -23.13
CA ILE A 432 -4.86 -1.21 -23.09
C ILE A 432 -5.38 0.24 -23.18
N LEU A 433 -4.54 1.22 -22.84
CA LEU A 433 -4.88 2.65 -22.84
C LEU A 433 -4.34 3.38 -24.09
N PRO A 434 -5.17 4.11 -24.85
CA PRO A 434 -4.72 4.85 -26.04
C PRO A 434 -3.60 5.89 -25.78
N ALA A 435 -3.68 6.63 -24.67
CA ALA A 435 -2.71 7.67 -24.34
C ALA A 435 -1.27 7.16 -24.11
N PRO A 436 -1.01 6.18 -23.22
CA PRO A 436 0.34 5.61 -23.07
C PRO A 436 0.78 4.84 -24.34
N SER A 437 -0.15 4.24 -25.10
CA SER A 437 0.16 3.67 -26.41
C SER A 437 0.70 4.71 -27.40
N ALA A 438 0.09 5.90 -27.48
CA ALA A 438 0.61 7.01 -28.28
C ALA A 438 2.01 7.46 -27.82
N VAL A 439 2.19 7.58 -26.50
CA VAL A 439 3.48 7.94 -25.89
C VAL A 439 4.58 6.94 -26.24
N SER A 440 4.28 5.64 -26.23
CA SER A 440 5.26 4.60 -26.58
C SER A 440 5.74 4.71 -28.03
N HIS A 441 4.85 5.00 -28.97
CA HIS A 441 5.20 5.22 -30.38
C HIS A 441 6.10 6.43 -30.55
N LEU A 442 5.78 7.55 -29.89
CA LEU A 442 6.61 8.76 -29.90
C LEU A 442 8.02 8.48 -29.36
N GLN A 443 8.12 7.78 -28.23
CA GLN A 443 9.41 7.45 -27.61
C GLN A 443 10.28 6.59 -28.52
N ILE A 444 9.70 5.51 -29.08
CA ILE A 444 10.43 4.62 -29.98
C ILE A 444 10.87 5.39 -31.23
N GLY A 445 9.97 6.18 -31.83
CA GLY A 445 10.29 7.01 -33.00
C GLY A 445 11.43 8.00 -32.75
N PHE A 446 11.43 8.68 -31.60
CA PHE A 446 12.49 9.61 -31.22
C PHE A 446 13.82 8.92 -30.97
N MET A 447 13.81 7.83 -30.20
CA MET A 447 15.01 7.04 -29.96
C MET A 447 15.60 6.52 -31.29
N LEU A 448 14.77 5.99 -32.18
CA LEU A 448 15.22 5.50 -33.48
C LEU A 448 15.84 6.60 -34.34
N ARG A 449 15.26 7.80 -34.35
CA ARG A 449 15.84 8.96 -35.05
C ARG A 449 17.20 9.36 -34.48
N LEU A 450 17.34 9.43 -33.15
CA LEU A 450 18.62 9.74 -32.49
C LEU A 450 19.71 8.71 -32.82
N LEU A 451 19.33 7.45 -33.02
CA LEU A 451 20.22 6.36 -33.42
C LEU A 451 20.41 6.23 -34.94
N GLY A 452 19.99 7.23 -35.73
CA GLY A 452 20.16 7.24 -37.20
C GLY A 452 19.28 6.26 -37.96
N ALA A 453 18.20 5.77 -37.35
CA ALA A 453 17.28 4.77 -37.91
C ALA A 453 15.81 5.26 -37.95
N PRO A 454 15.51 6.47 -38.45
CA PRO A 454 14.17 7.04 -38.37
C PRO A 454 13.13 6.18 -39.12
N ILE A 455 11.96 6.04 -38.49
CA ILE A 455 10.74 5.50 -39.12
C ILE A 455 10.30 6.49 -40.20
N ASP A 456 10.04 6.00 -41.40
CA ASP A 456 9.53 6.81 -42.50
C ASP A 456 8.03 7.08 -42.31
N ALA A 457 7.68 8.34 -42.07
CA ALA A 457 6.32 8.79 -41.79
C ALA A 457 5.41 8.78 -43.03
N ASP A 458 5.99 8.78 -44.23
CA ASP A 458 5.26 8.73 -45.51
C ASP A 458 5.08 7.29 -46.02
N SER A 459 5.44 6.30 -45.19
CA SER A 459 5.34 4.87 -45.48
C SER A 459 4.46 4.15 -44.44
N ASP A 460 4.18 2.85 -44.66
CA ASP A 460 3.50 2.01 -43.68
C ASP A 460 4.40 1.56 -42.50
N GLU A 461 5.61 2.14 -42.35
CA GLU A 461 6.51 1.83 -41.23
C GLU A 461 5.95 2.35 -39.89
N ARG A 462 5.91 1.49 -38.87
CA ARG A 462 5.57 1.86 -37.50
C ARG A 462 6.23 0.95 -36.47
N ALA A 463 6.34 1.43 -35.24
CA ALA A 463 6.72 0.58 -34.10
C ALA A 463 5.66 -0.51 -33.88
N GLY A 464 6.09 -1.71 -33.49
CA GLY A 464 5.23 -2.87 -33.21
C GLY A 464 4.42 -2.78 -31.92
N VAL A 465 3.84 -1.62 -31.60
CA VAL A 465 3.03 -1.43 -30.38
C VAL A 465 1.56 -1.41 -30.74
N TYR A 466 0.73 -2.22 -30.08
CA TYR A 466 -0.69 -2.37 -30.43
C TYR A 466 -1.61 -2.06 -29.25
N LEU A 467 -2.75 -1.42 -29.54
CA LEU A 467 -3.80 -1.19 -28.55
C LEU A 467 -4.68 -2.43 -28.43
N THR A 468 -4.53 -3.17 -27.34
CA THR A 468 -5.25 -4.43 -27.12
C THR A 468 -5.23 -4.82 -25.65
N ASN A 469 -6.22 -5.60 -25.22
CA ASN A 469 -6.14 -6.30 -23.94
C ASN A 469 -5.21 -7.52 -24.07
N ALA A 470 -4.06 -7.50 -23.40
CA ALA A 470 -3.09 -8.60 -23.46
C ALA A 470 -3.55 -9.88 -22.77
N LEU A 471 -4.67 -9.89 -22.04
CA LEU A 471 -5.20 -11.08 -21.36
C LEU A 471 -6.18 -11.89 -22.22
N THR A 472 -6.66 -11.32 -23.34
CA THR A 472 -7.67 -11.94 -24.22
C THR A 472 -7.16 -12.11 -25.66
N GLY A 473 -7.89 -12.89 -26.47
CA GLY A 473 -7.62 -13.05 -27.91
C GLY A 473 -6.53 -14.07 -28.28
N TRP A 474 -5.94 -14.77 -27.31
CA TRP A 474 -4.89 -15.78 -27.52
C TRP A 474 -5.37 -17.06 -28.21
N GLU A 475 -6.64 -17.42 -28.04
CA GLU A 475 -7.26 -18.58 -28.68
C GLU A 475 -8.24 -18.13 -29.78
N PRO A 476 -8.44 -18.94 -30.84
CA PRO A 476 -9.48 -18.67 -31.84
C PRO A 476 -10.88 -18.59 -31.21
N PRO A 477 -11.75 -17.68 -31.67
CA PRO A 477 -13.14 -17.62 -31.20
C PRO A 477 -13.88 -18.92 -31.55
N LYS A 478 -14.72 -19.41 -30.63
CA LYS A 478 -15.53 -20.64 -30.83
C LYS A 478 -16.56 -20.51 -31.97
N ASP A 479 -17.08 -19.30 -32.22
CA ASP A 479 -18.03 -18.98 -33.31
C ASP A 479 -17.53 -17.80 -34.17
N PRO A 480 -16.69 -18.05 -35.20
CA PRO A 480 -16.14 -16.98 -36.04
C PRO A 480 -17.22 -16.23 -36.85
N LYS A 481 -18.34 -16.88 -37.18
CA LYS A 481 -19.41 -16.36 -38.05
C LYS A 481 -20.28 -15.27 -37.41
N LYS A 482 -20.12 -14.96 -36.13
CA LYS A 482 -20.87 -13.91 -35.39
C LYS A 482 -20.08 -12.62 -35.17
N ARG A 483 -18.83 -12.52 -35.61
CA ARG A 483 -18.05 -11.29 -35.45
C ARG A 483 -18.54 -10.25 -36.46
N LEU A 484 -19.35 -9.32 -35.97
CA LEU A 484 -19.70 -8.11 -36.71
C LEU A 484 -18.41 -7.31 -36.99
N PRO A 485 -18.26 -6.73 -38.19
CA PRO A 485 -17.18 -5.77 -38.46
C PRO A 485 -17.24 -4.65 -37.42
N LEU A 486 -16.08 -4.23 -36.91
CA LEU A 486 -16.07 -3.06 -36.03
C LEU A 486 -16.48 -1.82 -36.84
N PRO A 487 -17.22 -0.87 -36.25
CA PRO A 487 -17.63 0.34 -36.94
C PRO A 487 -16.46 1.27 -37.32
N PHE A 488 -15.23 0.98 -36.84
CA PHE A 488 -14.01 1.75 -37.09
C PHE A 488 -12.91 0.84 -37.65
N PRO A 489 -12.57 0.95 -38.95
CA PRO A 489 -11.58 0.10 -39.61
C PRO A 489 -10.19 0.12 -38.95
N GLU A 490 -9.77 1.26 -38.39
CA GLU A 490 -8.47 1.42 -37.74
C GLU A 490 -8.38 0.60 -36.44
N LEU A 491 -9.48 0.50 -35.68
CA LEU A 491 -9.54 -0.35 -34.49
C LEU A 491 -9.59 -1.84 -34.84
N GLU A 492 -10.24 -2.18 -35.96
CA GLU A 492 -10.20 -3.54 -36.50
C GLU A 492 -8.79 -3.95 -36.92
N GLU A 493 -8.09 -3.08 -37.64
CA GLU A 493 -6.72 -3.33 -38.07
C GLU A 493 -5.76 -3.47 -36.87
N GLU A 494 -5.89 -2.62 -35.85
CA GLU A 494 -5.14 -2.76 -34.59
C GLU A 494 -5.39 -4.10 -33.91
N ARG A 495 -6.66 -4.47 -33.73
CA ARG A 495 -7.06 -5.74 -33.12
C ARG A 495 -6.51 -6.93 -33.90
N ASP A 496 -6.58 -6.88 -35.22
CA ASP A 496 -6.19 -7.99 -36.09
C ASP A 496 -4.65 -8.15 -36.13
N LYS A 497 -3.90 -7.05 -36.20
CA LYS A 497 -2.43 -7.08 -36.06
C LYS A 497 -1.99 -7.57 -34.69
N ALA A 498 -2.63 -7.11 -33.61
CA ALA A 498 -2.38 -7.62 -32.27
C ALA A 498 -2.69 -9.13 -32.15
N THR A 499 -3.80 -9.58 -32.75
CA THR A 499 -4.20 -10.98 -32.77
C THR A 499 -3.19 -11.85 -33.51
N LYS A 500 -2.65 -11.37 -34.62
CA LYS A 500 -1.57 -12.03 -35.37
C LYS A 500 -0.33 -12.21 -34.47
N VAL A 501 0.10 -11.17 -33.76
CA VAL A 501 1.21 -11.29 -32.80
C VAL A 501 0.91 -12.31 -31.71
N LYS A 502 -0.29 -12.27 -31.14
CA LYS A 502 -0.71 -13.20 -30.07
C LYS A 502 -0.71 -14.66 -30.52
N ARG A 503 -1.11 -14.95 -31.76
CA ARG A 503 -1.36 -16.32 -32.22
C ARG A 503 -0.21 -16.92 -33.00
N ASP A 504 0.41 -16.12 -33.87
CA ASP A 504 1.25 -16.62 -34.96
C ASP A 504 2.73 -16.36 -34.72
N GLU A 505 3.10 -15.29 -34.00
CA GLU A 505 4.50 -14.93 -33.78
C GLU A 505 5.18 -15.86 -32.74
N PRO A 506 6.41 -16.33 -33.00
CA PRO A 506 7.16 -17.21 -32.12
C PRO A 506 7.85 -16.42 -31.01
N ILE A 507 7.05 -15.88 -30.09
CA ILE A 507 7.53 -15.08 -28.95
C ILE A 507 8.52 -15.91 -28.12
N LEU A 508 9.77 -15.44 -28.07
CA LEU A 508 10.85 -16.10 -27.34
C LEU A 508 11.16 -15.40 -26.01
N VAL A 509 10.88 -14.10 -25.93
CA VAL A 509 11.09 -13.30 -24.72
C VAL A 509 9.78 -12.61 -24.34
N VAL A 510 9.37 -12.77 -23.08
CA VAL A 510 8.32 -11.95 -22.47
C VAL A 510 8.95 -11.11 -21.36
N ILE A 511 8.80 -9.80 -21.40
CA ILE A 511 9.42 -8.88 -20.43
C ILE A 511 8.44 -7.77 -20.03
N GLY A 512 8.45 -7.31 -18.78
CA GLY A 512 7.63 -6.15 -18.41
C GLY A 512 7.46 -5.87 -16.92
N ASN A 513 6.56 -4.94 -16.62
CA ASN A 513 6.07 -4.62 -15.27
C ASN A 513 4.54 -4.75 -15.24
N PRO A 514 3.99 -5.97 -15.02
CA PRO A 514 2.55 -6.18 -15.05
C PRO A 514 1.83 -5.47 -13.90
N PRO A 515 0.58 -4.99 -14.12
CA PRO A 515 -0.19 -4.30 -13.10
C PRO A 515 -0.51 -5.22 -11.91
N TYR A 516 -0.55 -4.67 -10.69
CA TYR A 516 -0.67 -5.49 -9.47
C TYR A 516 -2.12 -5.78 -9.05
N ASN A 517 -3.02 -4.80 -9.15
CA ASN A 517 -4.39 -4.92 -8.63
C ASN A 517 -5.41 -4.94 -9.77
N ALA A 518 -6.46 -5.74 -9.65
CA ALA A 518 -7.59 -5.72 -10.57
C ALA A 518 -8.39 -4.41 -10.45
N PHE A 519 -8.79 -3.85 -11.59
CA PHE A 519 -9.71 -2.72 -11.63
C PHE A 519 -11.13 -3.21 -11.34
N ALA A 520 -11.79 -2.62 -10.34
CA ALA A 520 -13.10 -3.07 -9.84
C ALA A 520 -14.30 -2.74 -10.76
N GLY A 521 -14.07 -2.42 -12.04
CA GLY A 521 -15.09 -2.01 -13.01
C GLY A 521 -14.99 -2.70 -14.38
N THR A 522 -14.23 -3.79 -14.48
CA THR A 522 -14.06 -4.60 -15.71
C THR A 522 -14.29 -6.08 -15.37
N SER A 523 -15.17 -6.76 -16.13
CA SER A 523 -15.47 -8.19 -15.89
C SER A 523 -14.31 -9.11 -16.34
N PRO A 524 -13.92 -10.13 -15.54
CA PRO A 524 -12.94 -11.13 -15.94
C PRO A 524 -13.53 -12.26 -16.81
N ASP A 525 -14.84 -12.25 -17.11
CA ASP A 525 -15.52 -13.35 -17.83
C ASP A 525 -14.87 -13.66 -19.18
N GLU A 526 -14.37 -12.62 -19.86
CA GLU A 526 -13.71 -12.73 -21.17
C GLU A 526 -12.33 -13.42 -21.11
N GLU A 527 -11.74 -13.56 -19.92
CA GLU A 527 -10.47 -14.29 -19.71
C GLU A 527 -10.67 -15.81 -19.70
N GLY A 528 -11.91 -16.29 -19.64
CA GLY A 528 -12.27 -17.70 -19.80
C GLY A 528 -11.63 -18.62 -18.76
N GLY A 529 -11.54 -18.17 -17.50
CA GLY A 529 -10.95 -18.96 -16.41
C GLY A 529 -9.42 -19.09 -16.51
N LEU A 530 -8.73 -18.08 -17.07
CA LEU A 530 -7.28 -18.07 -17.32
C LEU A 530 -6.45 -18.64 -16.16
N VAL A 531 -6.76 -18.21 -14.94
CA VAL A 531 -6.03 -18.56 -13.70
C VAL A 531 -6.55 -19.81 -12.98
N ASP A 532 -7.52 -20.53 -13.53
CA ASP A 532 -8.15 -21.69 -12.86
C ASP A 532 -7.15 -22.82 -12.59
N ALA A 533 -6.16 -23.00 -13.47
CA ALA A 533 -5.05 -23.94 -13.26
C ALA A 533 -4.27 -23.63 -11.96
N TYR A 534 -4.18 -22.36 -11.57
CA TYR A 534 -3.53 -21.96 -10.31
C TYR A 534 -4.46 -22.09 -9.11
N LYS A 535 -5.76 -22.36 -9.30
CA LYS A 535 -6.73 -22.54 -8.21
C LYS A 535 -6.96 -24.00 -7.84
N GLU A 536 -6.44 -24.94 -8.63
CA GLU A 536 -6.64 -26.37 -8.45
C GLU A 536 -6.19 -26.87 -7.06
N GLY A 537 -7.09 -27.53 -6.35
CA GLY A 537 -6.79 -28.16 -5.04
C GLY A 537 -6.52 -27.19 -3.88
N LEU A 538 -6.60 -25.86 -4.08
CA LEU A 538 -6.31 -24.89 -3.02
C LEU A 538 -7.27 -24.98 -1.83
N THR A 539 -8.58 -24.95 -2.10
CA THR A 539 -9.62 -24.94 -1.05
C THR A 539 -9.89 -26.32 -0.48
N ARG A 540 -9.54 -27.38 -1.21
CA ARG A 540 -9.71 -28.77 -0.79
C ARG A 540 -8.93 -29.00 0.52
N PRO A 541 -9.53 -29.60 1.56
CA PRO A 541 -8.84 -29.86 2.83
C PRO A 541 -7.55 -30.68 2.66
N ILE A 542 -6.57 -30.43 3.52
CA ILE A 542 -5.29 -31.15 3.53
C ILE A 542 -5.49 -32.67 3.68
N LYS A 543 -6.43 -33.09 4.54
CA LYS A 543 -6.78 -34.51 4.74
C LYS A 543 -7.31 -35.21 3.48
N GLN A 544 -7.75 -34.46 2.47
CA GLN A 544 -8.25 -34.95 1.18
C GLN A 544 -7.24 -34.69 0.04
N GLY A 545 -5.98 -34.41 0.37
CA GLY A 545 -4.90 -34.15 -0.61
C GLY A 545 -4.88 -32.73 -1.21
N GLY A 546 -5.63 -31.78 -0.65
CA GLY A 546 -5.56 -30.36 -1.05
C GLY A 546 -4.67 -29.50 -0.14
N TRP A 547 -4.80 -28.17 -0.24
CA TRP A 547 -4.00 -27.21 0.55
C TRP A 547 -4.74 -26.54 1.72
N GLY A 548 -6.07 -26.65 1.77
CA GLY A 548 -6.90 -26.06 2.83
C GLY A 548 -6.93 -24.52 2.87
N ILE A 549 -6.56 -23.84 1.78
CA ILE A 549 -6.47 -22.39 1.66
C ILE A 549 -7.84 -21.83 1.25
N LYS A 550 -8.55 -21.22 2.21
CA LYS A 550 -9.92 -20.69 1.99
C LYS A 550 -9.97 -19.25 1.46
N LYS A 551 -8.87 -18.51 1.58
CA LYS A 551 -8.73 -17.14 1.07
C LYS A 551 -7.41 -17.05 0.32
N PHE A 552 -7.44 -16.56 -0.90
CA PHE A 552 -6.26 -16.46 -1.77
C PHE A 552 -6.33 -15.21 -2.65
N ASN A 553 -5.17 -14.73 -3.09
CA ASN A 553 -5.00 -13.49 -3.86
C ASN A 553 -4.58 -13.80 -5.32
N LEU A 554 -5.18 -14.83 -5.93
CA LEU A 554 -4.84 -15.28 -7.29
C LEU A 554 -5.56 -14.51 -8.39
N ASP A 555 -6.50 -13.66 -8.02
CA ASP A 555 -7.23 -12.79 -8.95
C ASP A 555 -6.49 -11.47 -9.24
N ASP A 556 -5.33 -11.25 -8.59
CA ASP A 556 -4.41 -10.13 -8.85
C ASP A 556 -3.96 -10.13 -10.32
N LEU A 557 -3.87 -8.95 -10.96
CA LEU A 557 -3.61 -8.87 -12.41
C LEU A 557 -2.26 -9.48 -12.79
N TYR A 558 -1.19 -9.25 -12.02
CA TYR A 558 0.14 -9.77 -12.36
C TYR A 558 0.16 -11.31 -12.45
N VAL A 559 -0.71 -12.02 -11.72
CA VAL A 559 -0.86 -13.47 -11.81
C VAL A 559 -1.42 -13.90 -13.16
N ARG A 560 -2.30 -13.10 -13.76
CA ARG A 560 -2.85 -13.32 -15.11
C ARG A 560 -1.76 -13.18 -16.17
N PHE A 561 -0.90 -12.17 -16.04
CA PHE A 561 0.27 -11.98 -16.92
C PHE A 561 1.32 -13.10 -16.77
N PHE A 562 1.51 -13.63 -15.55
CA PHE A 562 2.33 -14.82 -15.34
C PHE A 562 1.78 -16.00 -16.13
N ARG A 563 0.47 -16.20 -16.10
CA ARG A 563 -0.19 -17.30 -16.81
C ARG A 563 -0.08 -17.18 -18.33
N ILE A 564 -0.21 -15.96 -18.88
CA ILE A 564 0.00 -15.73 -20.31
C ILE A 564 1.45 -16.01 -20.70
N ALA A 565 2.43 -15.46 -19.97
CA ALA A 565 3.84 -15.69 -20.25
C ALA A 565 4.19 -17.18 -20.19
N GLU A 566 3.72 -17.87 -19.14
CA GLU A 566 3.88 -19.32 -19.01
C GLU A 566 3.29 -20.07 -20.20
N ARG A 567 2.02 -19.81 -20.57
CA ARG A 567 1.39 -20.50 -21.71
C ARG A 567 2.16 -20.26 -23.01
N ARG A 568 2.63 -19.03 -23.23
CA ARG A 568 3.35 -18.69 -24.46
C ARG A 568 4.70 -19.36 -24.56
N ILE A 569 5.51 -19.29 -23.51
CA ILE A 569 6.83 -19.90 -23.51
C ILE A 569 6.75 -21.43 -23.39
N ALA A 570 5.78 -21.98 -22.64
CA ALA A 570 5.57 -23.41 -22.58
C ALA A 570 5.13 -23.98 -23.94
N LYS A 571 4.28 -23.27 -24.68
CA LYS A 571 3.83 -23.66 -26.03
C LYS A 571 4.97 -23.59 -27.06
N SER A 572 5.86 -22.60 -26.98
CA SER A 572 7.03 -22.49 -27.88
C SER A 572 8.12 -23.52 -27.58
N GLY A 573 8.09 -24.18 -26.42
CA GLY A 573 9.09 -25.17 -26.02
C GLY A 573 10.38 -24.57 -25.46
N ARG A 574 10.68 -23.31 -25.76
CA ARG A 574 11.83 -22.56 -25.24
C ARG A 574 11.52 -21.07 -25.08
N GLY A 575 12.29 -20.39 -24.23
CA GLY A 575 12.26 -18.93 -24.12
C GLY A 575 12.54 -18.41 -22.71
N VAL A 576 12.38 -17.11 -22.56
CA VAL A 576 12.73 -16.35 -21.34
C VAL A 576 11.55 -15.48 -20.93
N VAL A 577 11.27 -15.44 -19.62
CA VAL A 577 10.30 -14.51 -19.02
C VAL A 577 11.01 -13.65 -17.99
N SER A 578 10.82 -12.33 -18.02
CA SER A 578 11.33 -11.42 -16.99
C SER A 578 10.27 -10.42 -16.53
N TYR A 579 9.88 -10.49 -15.26
CA TYR A 579 8.93 -9.56 -14.67
C TYR A 579 9.44 -8.97 -13.36
N ILE A 580 9.15 -7.68 -13.16
CA ILE A 580 9.08 -7.09 -11.81
C ILE A 580 7.64 -7.19 -11.31
N SER A 581 7.43 -7.80 -10.13
CA SER A 581 6.10 -8.04 -9.60
C SER A 581 6.07 -8.02 -8.07
N ASN A 582 4.86 -8.14 -7.50
CA ASN A 582 4.67 -8.24 -6.05
C ASN A 582 5.45 -9.45 -5.48
N TYR A 583 6.20 -9.27 -4.39
CA TYR A 583 6.98 -10.35 -3.78
C TYR A 583 6.15 -11.52 -3.23
N SER A 584 4.86 -11.33 -2.94
CA SER A 584 4.03 -12.31 -2.22
C SER A 584 4.00 -13.71 -2.84
N TRP A 585 4.10 -13.80 -4.18
CA TRP A 585 4.01 -15.10 -4.85
C TRP A 585 5.18 -16.02 -4.56
N THR A 586 6.32 -15.51 -4.07
CA THR A 586 7.52 -16.33 -3.79
C THR A 586 7.38 -17.19 -2.54
N GLU A 587 6.61 -16.75 -1.54
CA GLU A 587 6.50 -17.43 -0.23
C GLU A 587 5.05 -17.64 0.26
N GLU A 588 4.10 -16.77 -0.09
CA GLU A 588 2.79 -16.81 0.57
C GLU A 588 2.01 -18.08 0.20
N PRO A 589 1.21 -18.63 1.14
CA PRO A 589 0.48 -19.88 0.91
C PRO A 589 -0.45 -19.83 -0.30
N SER A 590 -1.07 -18.69 -0.58
CA SER A 590 -2.05 -18.50 -1.66
C SER A 590 -1.53 -18.84 -3.06
N PHE A 591 -0.22 -18.85 -3.26
CA PHE A 591 0.41 -19.05 -4.57
C PHE A 591 1.06 -20.44 -4.72
N VAL A 592 0.78 -21.39 -3.82
CA VAL A 592 1.38 -22.74 -3.85
C VAL A 592 1.14 -23.49 -5.16
N ALA A 593 -0.08 -23.42 -5.71
CA ALA A 593 -0.41 -24.08 -6.96
C ALA A 593 0.22 -23.36 -8.17
N LEU A 594 0.30 -22.03 -8.14
CA LEU A 594 1.04 -21.24 -9.13
C LEU A 594 2.51 -21.64 -9.17
N ARG A 595 3.20 -21.66 -8.03
CA ARG A 595 4.63 -22.03 -7.95
C ARG A 595 4.86 -23.45 -8.45
N LYS A 596 4.00 -24.40 -8.07
CA LYS A 596 4.05 -25.78 -8.58
C LYS A 596 3.96 -25.83 -10.11
N HIS A 597 3.05 -25.06 -10.69
CA HIS A 597 2.84 -25.05 -12.14
C HIS A 597 4.05 -24.43 -12.88
N LEU A 598 4.60 -23.33 -12.36
CA LEU A 598 5.81 -22.72 -12.91
C LEU A 598 7.02 -23.68 -12.90
N LEU A 599 7.25 -24.41 -11.80
CA LEU A 599 8.32 -25.42 -11.70
C LEU A 599 8.18 -26.55 -12.73
N GLN A 600 6.96 -26.84 -13.19
CA GLN A 600 6.72 -27.84 -14.23
C GLN A 600 7.03 -27.30 -15.63
N SER A 601 6.80 -26.00 -15.86
CA SER A 601 6.90 -25.34 -17.16
C SER A 601 8.32 -24.90 -17.53
N PHE A 602 9.12 -24.46 -16.55
CA PHE A 602 10.46 -23.86 -16.75
C PHE A 602 11.56 -24.68 -16.08
N ASP A 603 12.81 -24.39 -16.42
CA ASP A 603 13.99 -25.17 -16.00
C ASP A 603 14.84 -24.46 -14.95
N LYS A 604 14.95 -23.12 -15.01
CA LYS A 604 15.69 -22.32 -14.03
C LYS A 604 15.04 -20.97 -13.77
N PHE A 605 15.09 -20.54 -12.51
CA PHE A 605 14.55 -19.27 -12.02
C PHE A 605 15.62 -18.49 -11.25
N TRP A 606 15.78 -17.21 -11.57
CA TRP A 606 16.45 -16.21 -10.75
C TRP A 606 15.37 -15.31 -10.14
N VAL A 607 15.40 -15.14 -8.82
CA VAL A 607 14.47 -14.29 -8.09
C VAL A 607 15.26 -13.32 -7.22
N GLU A 608 15.16 -12.03 -7.49
CA GLU A 608 15.82 -10.98 -6.70
C GLU A 608 14.80 -10.20 -5.89
N ASN A 609 14.91 -10.23 -4.56
CA ASN A 609 14.08 -9.44 -3.68
C ASN A 609 14.55 -7.99 -3.63
N MET A 610 13.67 -7.07 -4.01
CA MET A 610 13.94 -5.64 -3.96
C MET A 610 13.43 -4.99 -2.67
N HIS A 611 12.89 -5.77 -1.72
CA HIS A 611 12.36 -5.28 -0.43
C HIS A 611 11.32 -4.16 -0.59
N GLY A 612 11.20 -3.28 0.41
CA GLY A 612 10.35 -2.09 0.36
C GLY A 612 8.89 -2.29 0.72
N ASN A 613 8.59 -3.33 1.49
CA ASN A 613 7.24 -3.57 1.98
C ASN A 613 6.88 -2.61 3.13
N ARG A 614 6.29 -1.48 2.75
CA ARG A 614 5.77 -0.47 3.67
C ARG A 614 4.47 -0.87 4.37
N LYS A 615 3.75 -1.91 3.91
CA LYS A 615 2.57 -2.43 4.64
C LYS A 615 2.96 -3.10 5.96
N LYS A 616 4.11 -3.78 6.00
CA LYS A 616 4.66 -4.39 7.23
C LYS A 616 5.73 -3.53 7.93
N SER A 617 6.01 -2.33 7.40
CA SER A 617 7.09 -1.45 7.86
C SER A 617 8.44 -2.18 7.91
N GLU A 618 8.88 -2.65 6.75
CA GLU A 618 10.19 -3.27 6.58
C GLU A 618 11.33 -2.28 6.84
N TYR A 619 12.41 -2.76 7.47
CA TYR A 619 13.61 -1.99 7.78
C TYR A 619 14.81 -2.61 7.08
N ALA A 620 15.71 -1.76 6.60
CA ALA A 620 17.01 -2.16 6.04
C ALA A 620 17.99 -2.54 7.17
N PRO A 621 19.13 -3.19 6.86
CA PRO A 621 20.15 -3.55 7.86
C PRO A 621 20.67 -2.37 8.69
N ASP A 622 20.62 -1.15 8.16
CA ASP A 622 21.01 0.08 8.86
C ASP A 622 19.95 0.64 9.82
N GLY A 623 18.81 -0.05 9.97
CA GLY A 623 17.71 0.32 10.87
C GLY A 623 16.77 1.41 10.33
N ARG A 624 16.99 1.95 9.13
CA ARG A 624 16.05 2.88 8.47
C ARG A 624 14.92 2.10 7.80
N THR A 625 13.75 2.73 7.67
CA THR A 625 12.62 2.12 6.96
C THR A 625 12.96 1.95 5.48
N SER A 626 12.72 0.76 4.94
CA SER A 626 12.94 0.47 3.53
C SER A 626 11.91 1.19 2.67
N GLU A 627 12.37 2.03 1.75
CA GLU A 627 11.53 2.61 0.70
C GLU A 627 11.08 1.52 -0.28
N THR A 628 10.10 1.77 -1.14
CA THR A 628 9.90 0.90 -2.31
C THR A 628 10.92 1.24 -3.39
N VAL A 629 11.37 0.27 -4.19
CA VAL A 629 12.34 0.51 -5.28
C VAL A 629 11.81 1.50 -6.35
N PHE A 630 10.49 1.68 -6.40
CA PHE A 630 9.78 2.67 -7.23
C PHE A 630 9.78 4.09 -6.65
N ALA A 631 10.37 4.32 -5.47
CA ALA A 631 10.41 5.66 -4.90
C ALA A 631 11.40 6.54 -5.66
N ILE A 632 10.95 7.76 -5.95
CA ILE A 632 11.72 8.82 -6.63
C ILE A 632 11.77 10.01 -5.67
N PRO A 633 12.92 10.69 -5.52
CA PRO A 633 13.02 11.89 -4.69
C PRO A 633 11.91 12.90 -5.01
N GLY A 634 11.19 13.39 -3.99
CA GLY A 634 10.07 14.32 -4.16
C GLY A 634 8.72 13.68 -4.49
N PHE A 635 8.65 12.36 -4.74
CA PHE A 635 7.43 11.66 -5.13
C PHE A 635 7.10 10.49 -4.20
N SER A 636 5.87 10.45 -3.68
CA SER A 636 5.37 9.30 -2.91
C SER A 636 4.94 8.19 -3.88
N ALA A 637 5.74 7.13 -3.98
CA ALA A 637 5.35 5.92 -4.69
C ALA A 637 4.10 5.29 -4.05
N GLY A 638 3.04 5.09 -4.84
CA GLY A 638 1.81 4.46 -4.34
C GLY A 638 1.93 2.95 -4.21
N ILE A 639 3.01 2.34 -4.71
CA ILE A 639 3.39 0.95 -4.41
C ILE A 639 3.92 0.89 -2.98
N ARG A 640 3.22 0.13 -2.12
CA ARG A 640 3.61 -0.09 -0.70
C ARG A 640 3.95 -1.54 -0.38
N GLN A 641 3.76 -2.42 -1.35
CA GLN A 641 4.08 -3.84 -1.25
C GLN A 641 5.55 -4.03 -1.64
N GLY A 642 6.22 -5.02 -1.03
CA GLY A 642 7.55 -5.43 -1.48
C GLY A 642 7.48 -6.01 -2.89
N VAL A 643 8.57 -5.93 -3.64
CA VAL A 643 8.62 -6.39 -5.04
C VAL A 643 9.83 -7.26 -5.32
N VAL A 644 9.71 -8.12 -6.31
CA VAL A 644 10.78 -8.99 -6.79
C VAL A 644 10.97 -8.79 -8.28
N ILE A 645 12.22 -8.85 -8.73
CA ILE A 645 12.52 -9.14 -10.13
C ILE A 645 12.60 -10.66 -10.24
N SER A 646 12.04 -11.21 -11.29
CA SER A 646 12.07 -12.65 -11.54
C SER A 646 12.38 -12.91 -13.01
N LEU A 647 13.35 -13.77 -13.27
CA LEU A 647 13.81 -14.18 -14.58
C LEU A 647 13.76 -15.71 -14.69
N TRP A 648 13.06 -16.22 -15.69
CA TRP A 648 12.75 -17.65 -15.81
C TRP A 648 13.11 -18.11 -17.20
N VAL A 649 13.74 -19.28 -17.34
CA VAL A 649 14.17 -19.82 -18.63
C VAL A 649 13.62 -21.22 -18.86
N LYS A 650 13.21 -21.47 -20.11
CA LYS A 650 12.86 -22.78 -20.63
C LYS A 650 13.81 -23.12 -21.79
N ARG A 651 14.49 -24.26 -21.73
CA ARG A 651 15.46 -24.72 -22.74
C ARG A 651 14.82 -25.69 -23.73
N ASP A 652 15.39 -25.81 -24.93
CA ASP A 652 14.88 -26.64 -26.05
C ASP A 652 14.74 -28.12 -25.71
N GLU A 653 15.72 -28.67 -25.00
CA GLU A 653 15.78 -30.07 -24.61
C GLU A 653 15.75 -30.15 -23.08
N ARG A 654 14.64 -30.66 -22.53
CA ARG A 654 14.73 -31.33 -21.23
C ARG A 654 15.41 -32.66 -21.51
N GLU A 655 16.65 -32.85 -21.03
CA GLU A 655 17.22 -34.19 -20.97
C GLU A 655 16.17 -35.07 -20.27
N GLN A 656 15.55 -35.98 -21.04
CA GLN A 656 14.50 -36.90 -20.58
C GLN A 656 15.05 -37.99 -19.64
N THR A 657 16.14 -37.72 -18.95
CA THR A 657 16.61 -38.53 -17.83
C THR A 657 15.93 -38.01 -16.57
N SER A 658 14.80 -38.63 -16.25
CA SER A 658 14.23 -38.85 -14.91
C SER A 658 14.64 -37.87 -13.78
N GLU A 659 13.65 -37.18 -13.21
CA GLU A 659 13.65 -36.54 -11.88
C GLU A 659 14.30 -35.15 -11.70
N GLN A 660 14.90 -34.51 -12.72
CA GLN A 660 15.42 -33.14 -12.53
C GLN A 660 14.31 -32.10 -12.29
N THR A 661 14.25 -31.62 -11.05
CA THR A 661 13.41 -30.50 -10.62
C THR A 661 13.99 -29.17 -11.10
N ALA A 662 13.12 -28.22 -11.48
CA ALA A 662 13.56 -26.88 -11.88
C ALA A 662 14.44 -26.23 -10.80
N THR A 663 15.52 -25.57 -11.22
CA THR A 663 16.45 -24.91 -10.29
C THR A 663 15.92 -23.52 -9.93
N VAL A 664 15.73 -23.25 -8.65
CA VAL A 664 15.34 -21.92 -8.16
C VAL A 664 16.47 -21.33 -7.34
N ILE A 665 16.93 -20.14 -7.72
CA ILE A 665 17.93 -19.38 -6.97
C ILE A 665 17.38 -18.01 -6.61
N TYR A 666 17.61 -17.60 -5.37
CA TYR A 666 17.02 -16.43 -4.73
C TYR A 666 18.10 -15.51 -4.17
N ARG A 667 17.91 -14.21 -4.31
CA ARG A 667 18.88 -13.19 -3.87
C ARG A 667 18.17 -12.14 -3.00
N ASP A 668 18.70 -11.92 -1.81
CA ASP A 668 18.12 -11.05 -0.76
C ASP A 668 19.08 -9.92 -0.31
N ASP A 669 20.19 -9.69 -1.03
CA ASP A 669 21.24 -8.72 -0.65
C ASP A 669 21.06 -7.32 -1.30
N ILE A 670 19.89 -7.05 -1.91
CA ILE A 670 19.54 -5.75 -2.51
C ILE A 670 18.65 -4.98 -1.51
N ASP A 671 19.21 -4.67 -0.35
CA ASP A 671 18.47 -4.34 0.88
C ASP A 671 18.70 -2.91 1.41
N ALA A 672 19.35 -2.04 0.63
CA ALA A 672 19.58 -0.65 1.06
C ALA A 672 18.28 0.12 1.34
N ALA A 673 18.26 0.93 2.39
CA ALA A 673 17.05 1.62 2.83
C ALA A 673 16.44 2.53 1.74
N ARG A 674 17.29 3.30 1.04
CA ARG A 674 16.86 4.25 0.00
C ARG A 674 16.70 3.55 -1.35
N ALA A 675 15.68 3.94 -2.09
CA ALA A 675 15.39 3.36 -3.39
C ALA A 675 16.52 3.57 -4.42
N VAL A 676 17.13 4.76 -4.42
CA VAL A 676 18.27 5.09 -5.29
C VAL A 676 19.44 4.15 -5.04
N GLU A 677 19.82 3.94 -3.77
CA GLU A 677 20.93 3.06 -3.39
C GLU A 677 20.68 1.60 -3.78
N ARG A 678 19.43 1.11 -3.66
CA ARG A 678 19.07 -0.24 -4.15
C ARG A 678 19.17 -0.37 -5.66
N ARG A 679 18.74 0.65 -6.41
CA ARG A 679 18.90 0.67 -7.88
C ARG A 679 20.38 0.68 -8.27
N ASP A 680 21.23 1.36 -7.50
CA ASP A 680 22.68 1.31 -7.68
C ASP A 680 23.25 -0.09 -7.37
N GLN A 681 22.83 -0.73 -6.27
CA GLN A 681 23.21 -2.12 -5.96
C GLN A 681 22.83 -3.07 -7.11
N LEU A 682 21.62 -2.90 -7.67
CA LEU A 682 21.11 -3.70 -8.78
C LEU A 682 21.96 -3.52 -10.04
N ILE A 683 22.16 -2.29 -10.51
CA ILE A 683 22.95 -2.00 -11.72
C ILE A 683 24.41 -2.43 -11.56
N ASN A 684 25.02 -2.17 -10.41
CA ASN A 684 26.41 -2.58 -10.16
C ASN A 684 26.58 -4.10 -10.24
N SER A 685 25.54 -4.88 -9.96
CA SER A 685 25.60 -6.33 -10.05
C SER A 685 25.75 -6.87 -11.49
N LEU A 686 25.40 -6.08 -12.52
CA LEU A 686 25.66 -6.45 -13.93
C LEU A 686 27.16 -6.55 -14.25
N ARG A 687 28.04 -5.93 -13.44
CA ARG A 687 29.50 -5.97 -13.63
C ARG A 687 30.14 -7.24 -13.05
N LEU A 688 29.38 -8.05 -12.32
CA LEU A 688 29.88 -9.27 -11.69
C LEU A 688 30.00 -10.40 -12.72
N LYS A 689 31.21 -10.94 -12.89
CA LYS A 689 31.47 -12.07 -13.80
C LYS A 689 30.72 -13.36 -13.40
N GLN A 690 30.44 -13.53 -12.11
CA GLN A 690 29.77 -14.71 -11.55
C GLN A 690 28.61 -14.29 -10.65
N LEU A 691 27.61 -13.65 -11.26
CA LEU A 691 26.44 -13.11 -10.56
C LEU A 691 25.67 -14.20 -9.78
N ASP A 692 25.57 -15.43 -10.32
CA ASP A 692 24.89 -16.56 -9.65
C ASP A 692 25.45 -16.88 -8.25
N ARG A 693 26.71 -16.50 -7.92
CA ARG A 693 27.27 -16.67 -6.56
C ARG A 693 26.62 -15.79 -5.50
N LYS A 694 25.85 -14.78 -5.90
CA LYS A 694 25.07 -13.93 -5.00
C LYS A 694 23.71 -14.50 -4.63
N TYR A 695 23.31 -15.61 -5.25
CA TYR A 695 22.03 -16.25 -4.99
C TYR A 695 22.23 -17.46 -4.09
N GLU A 696 21.24 -17.69 -3.25
CA GLU A 696 21.06 -18.90 -2.47
C GLU A 696 20.09 -19.83 -3.22
N ARG A 697 20.32 -21.15 -3.15
CA ARG A 697 19.43 -22.13 -3.78
C ARG A 697 18.20 -22.32 -2.90
N ALA A 698 17.01 -22.17 -3.48
CA ALA A 698 15.77 -22.59 -2.84
C ALA A 698 15.51 -24.07 -3.14
N GLU A 699 14.84 -24.76 -2.20
CA GLU A 699 14.46 -26.16 -2.33
C GLU A 699 12.93 -26.32 -2.33
N PRO A 700 12.22 -25.96 -3.42
CA PRO A 700 10.76 -26.07 -3.47
C PRO A 700 10.29 -27.52 -3.31
N SER A 701 9.50 -27.79 -2.28
CA SER A 701 8.97 -29.12 -1.97
C SER A 701 7.50 -29.04 -1.55
N LYS A 702 6.80 -30.18 -1.44
CA LYS A 702 5.41 -30.16 -0.97
C LYS A 702 5.31 -29.64 0.47
N GLU A 703 6.33 -29.95 1.28
CA GLU A 703 6.44 -29.66 2.70
C GLU A 703 6.52 -28.15 2.95
N ASN A 704 7.29 -27.43 2.13
CA ASN A 704 7.40 -25.97 2.20
C ASN A 704 6.45 -25.22 1.26
N ARG A 705 5.45 -25.91 0.70
CA ARG A 705 4.47 -25.36 -0.27
C ARG A 705 5.16 -24.76 -1.51
N TYR A 706 6.18 -25.43 -2.00
CA TYR A 706 6.98 -25.08 -3.17
C TYR A 706 7.53 -23.65 -3.09
N SER A 707 8.06 -23.24 -1.93
CA SER A 707 8.59 -21.88 -1.72
C SER A 707 9.76 -21.58 -2.67
N PHE A 708 9.76 -20.40 -3.29
CA PHE A 708 10.87 -19.92 -4.13
C PHE A 708 11.90 -19.11 -3.33
N ARG A 709 11.58 -18.81 -2.07
CA ARG A 709 12.49 -18.24 -1.09
C ARG A 709 13.09 -19.36 -0.23
N PRO A 710 14.42 -19.38 0.00
CA PRO A 710 15.06 -20.23 1.00
C PRO A 710 14.42 -20.05 2.38
N GLN A 711 14.25 -21.15 3.09
CA GLN A 711 13.61 -21.16 4.42
C GLN A 711 14.63 -21.48 5.49
N VAL A 712 14.54 -20.77 6.61
CA VAL A 712 15.31 -21.05 7.82
C VAL A 712 14.53 -22.07 8.64
N VAL A 713 14.77 -23.35 8.37
CA VAL A 713 14.18 -24.49 9.08
C VAL A 713 15.11 -25.69 9.05
N SER A 714 15.43 -26.25 10.22
CA SER A 714 16.23 -27.48 10.30
C SER A 714 15.43 -28.70 9.85
N GLU A 715 16.12 -29.70 9.27
CA GLU A 715 15.48 -30.96 8.87
C GLU A 715 14.89 -31.69 10.08
N GLU A 716 15.61 -31.70 11.21
CA GLU A 716 15.17 -32.36 12.43
C GLU A 716 13.86 -31.76 12.94
N TYR A 717 13.68 -30.44 12.83
CA TYR A 717 12.46 -29.76 13.24
C TYR A 717 11.22 -30.33 12.56
N LEU A 718 11.32 -30.69 11.28
CA LEU A 718 10.18 -31.24 10.53
C LEU A 718 9.73 -32.61 11.04
N THR A 719 10.61 -33.33 11.74
CA THR A 719 10.31 -34.66 12.31
C THR A 719 9.66 -34.60 13.70
N TRP A 720 9.79 -33.47 14.41
CA TRP A 720 9.24 -33.32 15.75
C TRP A 720 7.71 -33.15 15.75
N PRO A 721 7.01 -33.57 16.82
CA PRO A 721 5.57 -33.38 16.93
C PRO A 721 5.19 -31.91 16.94
N LYS A 722 4.08 -31.59 16.27
CA LYS A 722 3.46 -30.25 16.36
C LYS A 722 2.91 -30.04 17.76
N LEU A 723 2.99 -28.81 18.26
CA LEU A 723 2.53 -28.43 19.60
C LEU A 723 1.07 -28.85 19.87
N ASN A 724 0.20 -28.72 18.87
CA ASN A 724 -1.21 -29.08 19.01
C ASN A 724 -1.49 -30.60 19.03
N ALA A 725 -0.50 -31.44 18.69
CA ALA A 725 -0.63 -32.89 18.83
C ALA A 725 -0.55 -33.35 20.30
N PHE A 726 -0.09 -32.47 21.20
CA PHE A 726 -0.02 -32.77 22.64
C PHE A 726 -1.38 -32.68 23.34
N SER A 727 -2.34 -31.93 22.81
CA SER A 727 -3.61 -31.66 23.48
C SER A 727 -4.69 -32.71 23.18
N GLU A 728 -5.55 -32.98 24.16
CA GLU A 728 -6.76 -33.79 23.98
C GLU A 728 -7.88 -32.98 23.32
N GLU A 729 -8.12 -31.76 23.81
CA GLU A 729 -9.01 -30.78 23.17
C GLU A 729 -8.19 -29.76 22.37
N ASP A 730 -8.65 -29.45 21.15
CA ASP A 730 -8.01 -28.46 20.28
C ASP A 730 -7.87 -27.09 21.00
N PRO A 731 -6.76 -26.36 20.77
CA PRO A 731 -6.57 -25.06 21.38
C PRO A 731 -7.61 -24.05 20.88
N VAL A 732 -7.98 -23.12 21.75
CA VAL A 732 -9.05 -22.16 21.46
C VAL A 732 -8.46 -20.79 21.14
N CYS A 733 -8.89 -20.23 20.03
CA CYS A 733 -8.51 -18.88 19.60
C CYS A 733 -8.95 -17.82 20.62
N GLY A 734 -8.10 -16.82 20.87
CA GLY A 734 -8.37 -15.67 21.74
C GLY A 734 -9.57 -14.81 21.28
N TYR A 735 -9.97 -13.89 22.14
CA TYR A 735 -11.15 -13.05 21.95
C TYR A 735 -10.92 -11.88 20.99
N LYS A 736 -11.98 -11.44 20.29
CA LYS A 736 -12.00 -10.19 19.51
C LYS A 736 -13.17 -9.35 19.94
N GLU A 737 -12.88 -8.24 20.60
CA GLU A 737 -13.88 -7.31 21.09
C GLU A 737 -14.46 -6.48 19.94
N ASN A 738 -13.62 -5.74 19.21
CA ASN A 738 -14.02 -4.82 18.13
C ASN A 738 -15.06 -3.76 18.59
N ARG A 739 -15.03 -3.33 19.86
CA ARG A 739 -15.92 -2.27 20.41
C ARG A 739 -15.14 -1.07 20.94
N GLY A 740 -13.89 -0.91 20.50
CA GLY A 740 -13.05 0.22 20.91
C GLY A 740 -12.71 0.19 22.40
N PHE A 741 -12.43 -0.99 22.95
CA PHE A 741 -12.16 -1.22 24.38
C PHE A 741 -13.33 -0.85 25.30
N ALA A 742 -14.57 -0.91 24.82
CA ALA A 742 -15.73 -0.68 25.67
C ALA A 742 -15.93 -1.77 26.75
N MET A 743 -15.52 -3.02 26.48
CA MET A 743 -15.57 -4.15 27.41
C MET A 743 -14.21 -4.47 28.05
N ILE A 744 -13.19 -3.65 27.80
CA ILE A 744 -11.82 -3.87 28.26
C ILE A 744 -11.32 -2.57 28.90
N ASP A 745 -10.76 -2.61 30.11
CA ASP A 745 -10.28 -1.41 30.78
C ASP A 745 -9.06 -1.71 31.66
N ASP A 746 -8.25 -0.68 31.92
CA ASP A 746 -7.18 -0.73 32.93
C ASP A 746 -7.77 -0.82 34.33
N ASP A 747 -8.88 -0.11 34.58
CA ASP A 747 -9.52 -0.02 35.88
C ASP A 747 -10.74 -0.94 35.98
N ARG A 748 -10.69 -1.87 36.94
CA ARG A 748 -11.71 -2.89 37.16
C ARG A 748 -13.08 -2.28 37.45
N ASP A 749 -13.12 -1.24 38.28
CA ASP A 749 -14.37 -0.70 38.80
C ASP A 749 -15.03 0.23 37.78
N THR A 750 -14.23 0.94 36.99
CA THR A 750 -14.68 1.70 35.81
C THR A 750 -15.34 0.77 34.80
N LEU A 751 -14.71 -0.36 34.48
CA LEU A 751 -15.31 -1.38 33.62
C LEU A 751 -16.60 -1.93 34.23
N ALA A 752 -16.58 -2.31 35.52
CA ALA A 752 -17.75 -2.85 36.20
C ALA A 752 -18.92 -1.85 36.19
N LYS A 753 -18.67 -0.56 36.46
CA LYS A 753 -19.68 0.50 36.42
C LYS A 753 -20.27 0.65 35.02
N ARG A 754 -19.43 0.70 33.99
CA ARG A 754 -19.87 0.79 32.59
C ARG A 754 -20.74 -0.40 32.20
N MET A 755 -20.33 -1.62 32.56
CA MET A 755 -21.10 -2.81 32.22
C MET A 755 -22.39 -2.93 33.03
N ARG A 756 -22.42 -2.50 34.30
CA ARG A 756 -23.69 -2.40 35.06
C ARG A 756 -24.70 -1.50 34.34
N LEU A 757 -24.27 -0.32 33.87
CA LEU A 757 -25.13 0.58 33.10
C LEU A 757 -25.63 -0.05 31.79
N TYR A 758 -24.76 -0.77 31.07
CA TYR A 758 -25.16 -1.45 29.82
C TYR A 758 -26.25 -2.51 30.04
N PHE A 759 -26.15 -3.24 31.15
CA PHE A 759 -27.06 -4.32 31.53
C PHE A 759 -28.28 -3.87 32.34
N ASP A 760 -28.37 -2.58 32.70
CA ASP A 760 -29.52 -2.04 33.39
C ASP A 760 -30.65 -1.77 32.38
N SER A 761 -31.78 -2.48 32.51
CA SER A 761 -32.92 -2.31 31.61
C SER A 761 -33.67 -1.00 31.81
N SER A 762 -33.44 -0.30 32.93
CA SER A 762 -34.04 1.01 33.21
C SER A 762 -33.33 2.16 32.49
N VAL A 763 -32.06 1.98 32.09
CA VAL A 763 -31.28 2.98 31.35
C VAL A 763 -31.76 3.03 29.89
N THR A 764 -32.22 4.20 29.46
CA THR A 764 -32.68 4.43 28.08
C THR A 764 -31.56 4.27 27.05
N TRP A 765 -31.89 4.21 25.77
CA TRP A 765 -30.85 4.10 24.73
C TRP A 765 -30.05 5.39 24.61
N GLU A 766 -30.73 6.53 24.79
CA GLU A 766 -30.19 7.88 24.75
C GLU A 766 -29.19 8.10 25.89
N GLU A 767 -29.55 7.77 27.14
CA GLU A 767 -28.65 7.85 28.31
C GLU A 767 -27.43 6.92 28.16
N LEU A 768 -27.61 5.73 27.56
CA LEU A 768 -26.49 4.85 27.28
C LEU A 768 -25.56 5.45 26.21
N GLY A 769 -26.12 6.22 25.26
CA GLY A 769 -25.39 6.94 24.22
C GLY A 769 -24.31 7.87 24.78
N ASP A 770 -24.56 8.48 25.94
CA ASP A 770 -23.64 9.39 26.63
C ASP A 770 -22.34 8.71 27.09
N LEU A 771 -22.31 7.37 27.18
CA LEU A 771 -21.07 6.63 27.43
C LEU A 771 -20.04 6.82 26.30
N ASN A 772 -20.48 7.20 25.10
CA ASN A 772 -19.63 7.48 23.95
C ASN A 772 -18.65 6.35 23.58
N THR A 773 -19.04 5.09 23.84
CA THR A 773 -18.21 3.90 23.60
C THR A 773 -18.66 3.12 22.36
N GLY A 774 -17.91 2.09 21.95
CA GLY A 774 -18.34 1.21 20.86
C GLY A 774 -19.51 0.28 21.21
N LEU A 775 -20.03 0.30 22.45
CA LEU A 775 -21.26 -0.43 22.81
C LEU A 775 -22.53 0.23 22.25
N THR A 776 -22.47 1.50 21.86
CA THR A 776 -23.62 2.29 21.37
C THR A 776 -23.47 2.74 19.92
N ARG A 777 -22.44 2.25 19.21
CA ARG A 777 -22.16 2.61 17.82
C ARG A 777 -22.20 1.39 16.91
N ASP A 778 -22.92 1.50 15.80
CA ASP A 778 -22.94 0.46 14.79
C ASP A 778 -21.60 0.37 14.07
N ALA A 779 -21.16 -0.86 13.78
CA ALA A 779 -19.89 -1.10 13.11
C ALA A 779 -19.88 -2.43 12.36
N ALA A 780 -19.60 -2.38 11.05
CA ALA A 780 -19.59 -3.55 10.17
C ALA A 780 -20.89 -4.38 10.26
N ARG A 781 -20.86 -5.55 10.94
CA ARG A 781 -22.02 -6.43 11.13
C ARG A 781 -22.63 -6.33 12.55
N PHE A 782 -22.20 -5.35 13.34
CA PHE A 782 -22.69 -5.10 14.69
C PHE A 782 -23.74 -3.98 14.66
N ASP A 783 -24.96 -4.33 15.07
CA ASP A 783 -26.07 -3.41 15.36
C ASP A 783 -26.18 -3.31 16.88
N ALA A 784 -25.86 -2.13 17.41
CA ALA A 784 -25.65 -1.91 18.83
C ALA A 784 -26.95 -2.09 19.63
N LYS A 785 -28.07 -1.57 19.11
CA LYS A 785 -29.37 -1.62 19.80
C LYS A 785 -29.94 -3.03 19.82
N LYS A 786 -29.86 -3.76 18.69
CA LYS A 786 -30.26 -5.18 18.63
C LYS A 786 -29.36 -6.06 19.50
N ALA A 787 -28.07 -5.77 19.56
CA ALA A 787 -27.14 -6.50 20.41
C ALA A 787 -27.50 -6.35 21.90
N ARG A 788 -27.77 -5.13 22.38
CA ARG A 788 -28.19 -4.89 23.77
C ARG A 788 -29.48 -5.63 24.10
N HIS A 789 -30.50 -5.52 23.24
CA HIS A 789 -31.77 -6.22 23.44
C HIS A 789 -31.58 -7.74 23.56
N LYS A 790 -30.78 -8.34 22.68
CA LYS A 790 -30.47 -9.76 22.70
C LYS A 790 -29.71 -10.19 23.96
N VAL A 791 -28.77 -9.38 24.42
CA VAL A 791 -27.97 -9.67 25.63
C VAL A 791 -28.86 -9.62 26.88
N LEU A 792 -29.66 -8.55 27.03
CA LEU A 792 -30.60 -8.38 28.16
C LEU A 792 -31.65 -9.49 28.23
N ALA A 793 -32.06 -10.06 27.09
CA ALA A 793 -32.99 -11.18 27.04
C ALA A 793 -32.41 -12.50 27.55
N VAL A 794 -31.08 -12.63 27.63
CA VAL A 794 -30.39 -13.87 27.98
C VAL A 794 -29.80 -13.83 29.39
N GLU A 795 -29.26 -12.69 29.82
CA GLU A 795 -28.54 -12.59 31.08
C GLU A 795 -28.45 -11.17 31.65
N ASN A 796 -28.23 -11.09 32.97
CA ASN A 796 -27.99 -9.85 33.70
C ASN A 796 -26.49 -9.65 33.97
N TYR A 797 -26.12 -8.43 34.38
CA TYR A 797 -24.78 -8.16 34.88
C TYR A 797 -24.39 -9.15 36.00
N THR A 798 -23.13 -9.59 36.01
CA THR A 798 -22.61 -10.44 37.08
C THR A 798 -21.16 -10.05 37.39
N GLN A 799 -20.86 -9.81 38.67
CA GLN A 799 -19.55 -9.31 39.09
C GLN A 799 -18.40 -10.28 38.79
N ASN A 800 -18.66 -11.59 38.84
CA ASN A 800 -17.66 -12.64 38.59
C ASN A 800 -17.22 -12.75 37.11
N ARG A 801 -17.87 -12.01 36.21
CA ARG A 801 -17.51 -11.93 34.78
C ARG A 801 -16.55 -10.79 34.47
N VAL A 802 -16.25 -9.94 35.45
CA VAL A 802 -15.15 -8.99 35.38
C VAL A 802 -13.88 -9.74 35.75
N VAL A 803 -13.15 -10.17 34.74
CA VAL A 803 -12.00 -11.07 34.88
C VAL A 803 -10.73 -10.45 34.30
N ARG A 804 -9.58 -10.98 34.70
CA ARG A 804 -8.28 -10.57 34.16
C ARG A 804 -8.17 -10.99 32.70
N TYR A 805 -7.64 -10.08 31.89
CA TYR A 805 -7.55 -10.22 30.45
C TYR A 805 -6.16 -9.82 29.95
N GLN A 806 -5.53 -10.68 29.16
CA GLN A 806 -4.23 -10.44 28.58
C GLN A 806 -4.40 -9.80 27.21
N LEU A 807 -4.10 -8.50 27.12
CA LEU A 807 -4.26 -7.74 25.88
C LEU A 807 -3.05 -7.93 24.97
N ARG A 808 -1.82 -7.73 25.46
CA ARG A 808 -0.53 -7.90 24.75
C ARG A 808 0.49 -8.54 25.71
N PRO A 809 1.70 -8.97 25.28
CA PRO A 809 2.73 -9.46 26.20
C PRO A 809 3.05 -8.35 27.21
N PHE A 810 3.00 -8.67 28.50
CA PHE A 810 3.16 -7.69 29.60
C PHE A 810 2.17 -6.50 29.55
N ASP A 811 1.00 -6.67 28.92
CA ASP A 811 -0.09 -5.68 28.99
C ASP A 811 -1.39 -6.38 29.39
N ARG A 812 -1.67 -6.34 30.68
CA ARG A 812 -2.79 -7.02 31.32
C ARG A 812 -3.83 -6.00 31.75
N LYS A 813 -5.09 -6.30 31.45
CA LYS A 813 -6.27 -5.44 31.64
C LYS A 813 -7.36 -6.23 32.38
N TRP A 814 -8.50 -5.60 32.56
CA TRP A 814 -9.76 -6.25 32.92
C TRP A 814 -10.65 -6.36 31.69
N CYS A 815 -11.43 -7.43 31.58
CA CYS A 815 -12.52 -7.51 30.61
C CYS A 815 -13.82 -8.00 31.26
N TYR A 816 -14.94 -7.67 30.62
CA TYR A 816 -16.22 -8.26 30.95
C TYR A 816 -16.56 -9.37 29.96
N TYR A 817 -16.56 -10.61 30.45
CA TYR A 817 -16.92 -11.76 29.63
C TYR A 817 -18.44 -11.85 29.43
N CYS A 818 -18.86 -12.04 28.18
CA CYS A 818 -20.25 -12.26 27.80
C CYS A 818 -20.34 -13.45 26.81
N PRO A 819 -21.10 -14.52 27.12
CA PRO A 819 -21.30 -15.66 26.23
C PRO A 819 -22.23 -15.37 25.04
N VAL A 820 -22.80 -14.16 24.95
CA VAL A 820 -23.82 -13.82 23.95
C VAL A 820 -23.23 -13.05 22.77
N ARG A 821 -23.39 -13.61 21.57
CA ARG A 821 -23.08 -12.93 20.31
C ARG A 821 -24.15 -11.87 19.99
N PRO A 822 -23.80 -10.64 19.55
CA PRO A 822 -22.51 -10.23 19.01
C PRO A 822 -21.68 -9.31 19.93
N LEU A 823 -21.81 -9.37 21.25
CA LEU A 823 -21.06 -8.44 22.12
C LEU A 823 -19.53 -8.65 21.95
N TRP A 824 -19.11 -9.91 22.06
CA TRP A 824 -17.86 -10.38 21.46
C TRP A 824 -18.12 -10.84 20.02
N ASN A 825 -17.14 -10.72 19.13
CA ASN A 825 -17.26 -11.23 17.76
C ASN A 825 -17.60 -12.73 17.77
N GLU A 826 -16.89 -13.49 18.62
CA GLU A 826 -17.23 -14.87 18.99
C GLU A 826 -17.04 -15.05 20.52
N PRO A 827 -17.99 -15.67 21.24
CA PRO A 827 -17.98 -15.76 22.70
C PRO A 827 -17.03 -16.80 23.29
N ARG A 828 -16.44 -17.69 22.48
CA ARG A 828 -15.43 -18.71 22.91
C ARG A 828 -15.78 -19.45 24.23
N PRO A 829 -16.96 -20.08 24.36
CA PRO A 829 -17.36 -20.72 25.63
C PRO A 829 -16.42 -21.84 26.08
N ALA A 830 -15.74 -22.53 25.14
CA ALA A 830 -14.74 -23.55 25.46
C ALA A 830 -13.51 -22.97 26.18
N LEU A 831 -13.08 -21.75 25.82
CA LEU A 831 -11.98 -21.07 26.50
C LEU A 831 -12.40 -20.64 27.91
N TYR A 832 -13.57 -20.00 28.03
CA TYR A 832 -14.09 -19.56 29.33
C TYR A 832 -14.39 -20.71 30.29
N LYS A 833 -14.89 -21.85 29.79
CA LYS A 833 -15.17 -23.06 30.61
C LYS A 833 -13.94 -23.52 31.39
N ASN A 834 -12.76 -23.39 30.80
CA ASN A 834 -11.49 -23.77 31.39
C ASN A 834 -10.82 -22.62 32.17
N HIS A 835 -11.46 -21.45 32.27
CA HIS A 835 -11.01 -20.35 33.12
C HIS A 835 -11.54 -20.53 34.54
N PHE A 836 -10.66 -20.98 35.42
CA PHE A 836 -10.93 -21.14 36.84
C PHE A 836 -9.65 -21.01 37.65
N GLU A 837 -9.83 -20.72 38.94
CA GLU A 837 -8.73 -20.56 39.88
C GLU A 837 -7.80 -21.78 39.88
N GLY A 838 -6.49 -21.52 39.80
CA GLY A 838 -5.47 -22.57 39.74
C GLY A 838 -5.26 -23.19 38.36
N ASN A 839 -6.03 -22.83 37.31
CA ASN A 839 -5.73 -23.23 35.93
C ASN A 839 -4.88 -22.18 35.20
N SER A 840 -4.20 -22.61 34.14
CA SER A 840 -3.47 -21.71 33.25
C SER A 840 -3.40 -22.25 31.83
N TYR A 841 -2.80 -21.46 30.94
CA TYR A 841 -2.72 -21.71 29.52
C TYR A 841 -1.28 -21.58 29.03
N LEU A 842 -0.84 -22.52 28.20
CA LEU A 842 0.20 -22.23 27.23
C LEU A 842 -0.47 -21.49 26.06
N VAL A 843 0.18 -20.45 25.55
CA VAL A 843 -0.29 -19.66 24.40
C VAL A 843 0.72 -19.76 23.28
N SER A 844 0.23 -20.07 22.08
CA SER A 844 1.03 -20.08 20.85
C SER A 844 0.11 -19.87 19.64
N ARG A 845 0.60 -20.13 18.41
CA ARG A 845 -0.15 -19.91 17.19
C ARG A 845 0.23 -20.86 16.05
N PRO A 846 -0.69 -21.11 15.10
CA PRO A 846 -0.40 -21.90 13.90
C PRO A 846 0.31 -21.12 12.78
N SER A 847 0.43 -19.80 12.89
CA SER A 847 1.09 -18.98 11.87
C SER A 847 1.53 -17.62 12.39
N GLY A 848 2.78 -17.24 12.11
CA GLY A 848 3.33 -15.92 12.40
C GLY A 848 2.96 -14.87 11.35
N VAL A 849 2.82 -13.62 11.80
CA VAL A 849 2.41 -12.48 10.93
C VAL A 849 3.36 -11.28 11.00
N ALA A 850 4.49 -11.43 11.68
CA ALA A 850 5.48 -10.38 11.88
C ALA A 850 6.91 -10.94 11.82
N ALA A 851 7.85 -10.10 11.40
CA ALA A 851 9.27 -10.36 11.42
C ALA A 851 9.98 -9.06 11.89
N PRO A 852 10.83 -9.10 12.93
CA PRO A 852 11.10 -10.25 13.79
C PRO A 852 9.88 -10.68 14.61
N GLU A 853 9.76 -11.98 14.87
CA GLU A 853 8.69 -12.54 15.71
C GLU A 853 9.09 -12.61 17.18
N GLY A 854 10.35 -12.98 17.47
CA GLY A 854 10.77 -13.38 18.81
C GLY A 854 10.14 -14.71 19.22
N SER A 855 9.86 -14.90 20.51
CA SER A 855 9.22 -16.13 20.97
C SER A 855 7.75 -16.19 20.53
N ALA A 856 7.35 -17.31 19.91
CA ALA A 856 5.95 -17.62 19.58
C ALA A 856 5.17 -18.23 20.75
N PHE A 857 5.72 -18.19 21.97
CA PHE A 857 5.19 -18.86 23.16
C PHE A 857 4.98 -17.86 24.30
N HIS A 858 3.92 -18.08 25.07
CA HIS A 858 3.67 -17.37 26.32
C HIS A 858 2.93 -18.28 27.30
N HIS A 859 2.99 -17.96 28.59
CA HIS A 859 2.16 -18.57 29.62
C HIS A 859 1.26 -17.53 30.28
N THR A 860 0.00 -17.86 30.56
CA THR A 860 -0.90 -16.95 31.27
C THR A 860 -1.98 -17.71 32.04
N SER A 861 -2.45 -17.15 33.15
CA SER A 861 -3.66 -17.60 33.85
C SER A 861 -4.93 -16.83 33.43
N ALA A 862 -4.77 -15.75 32.65
CA ALA A 862 -5.85 -14.90 32.19
C ALA A 862 -6.48 -15.39 30.87
N LEU A 863 -7.69 -14.90 30.57
CA LEU A 863 -8.22 -14.96 29.21
C LEU A 863 -7.36 -14.07 28.29
N GLY A 864 -7.21 -14.42 27.01
CA GLY A 864 -6.37 -13.64 26.10
C GLY A 864 -7.07 -13.10 24.87
N ASP A 865 -6.55 -11.98 24.39
CA ASP A 865 -6.92 -11.36 23.13
C ASP A 865 -6.42 -12.17 21.92
N PHE A 866 -7.14 -12.09 20.81
CA PHE A 866 -6.68 -12.64 19.54
C PHE A 866 -5.31 -12.10 19.13
N ASP A 867 -5.06 -10.83 19.46
CA ASP A 867 -3.81 -10.15 19.19
C ASP A 867 -2.89 -10.11 20.44
N PHE A 868 -3.11 -11.00 21.43
CA PHE A 868 -2.22 -11.16 22.59
C PHE A 868 -0.78 -11.41 22.15
N ILE A 869 -0.55 -12.44 21.35
CA ILE A 869 0.54 -12.44 20.37
C ILE A 869 -0.04 -11.94 19.04
N ARG A 870 0.73 -11.19 18.26
CA ARG A 870 0.22 -10.37 17.14
C ARG A 870 -0.49 -11.23 16.12
N GLY A 871 -1.81 -11.29 16.10
CA GLY A 871 -2.59 -12.18 15.26
C GLY A 871 -2.51 -13.67 15.65
N HIS A 872 -3.68 -14.31 15.63
CA HIS A 872 -3.86 -15.76 15.79
C HIS A 872 -3.35 -16.30 17.14
N SER A 873 -3.57 -15.60 18.26
CA SER A 873 -3.34 -16.18 19.59
C SER A 873 -4.28 -17.36 19.87
N TYR A 874 -3.72 -18.51 20.23
CA TYR A 874 -4.45 -19.72 20.63
C TYR A 874 -4.01 -20.21 22.00
N HIS A 875 -4.98 -20.58 22.81
CA HIS A 875 -4.81 -20.97 24.20
C HIS A 875 -4.97 -22.49 24.37
N PHE A 876 -3.95 -23.11 24.93
CA PHE A 876 -3.91 -24.50 25.35
C PHE A 876 -4.16 -24.56 26.86
N PRO A 877 -5.38 -24.85 27.32
CA PRO A 877 -5.63 -25.03 28.75
C PRO A 877 -4.79 -26.21 29.25
N ILE A 878 -4.13 -26.05 30.40
CA ILE A 878 -3.35 -27.16 31.01
C ILE A 878 -4.31 -28.22 31.57
N MET A 879 -5.37 -27.77 32.26
CA MET A 879 -6.44 -28.63 32.76
C MET A 879 -7.75 -28.38 32.02
N LEU A 880 -8.48 -29.45 31.73
CA LEU A 880 -9.83 -29.45 31.21
C LEU A 880 -10.83 -29.66 32.34
N ARG A 881 -11.92 -28.89 32.34
CA ARG A 881 -13.05 -29.14 33.23
C ARG A 881 -14.05 -30.07 32.54
N ALA A 882 -14.55 -31.11 33.20
CA ALA A 882 -15.59 -31.96 32.63
C ALA A 882 -16.88 -31.17 32.38
N THR A 883 -17.52 -31.38 31.22
CA THR A 883 -18.89 -30.91 31.00
C THR A 883 -19.84 -31.90 31.69
N PRO A 884 -20.82 -31.48 32.51
CA PRO A 884 -21.82 -32.40 33.03
C PRO A 884 -22.50 -33.10 31.86
N LYS A 885 -22.37 -34.43 31.75
CA LYS A 885 -23.20 -35.19 30.80
C LYS A 885 -24.65 -34.95 31.20
N LYS A 886 -25.49 -34.44 30.30
CA LYS A 886 -26.95 -34.50 30.49
C LYS A 886 -27.29 -35.95 30.80
N ARG A 887 -27.82 -36.23 32.00
CA ARG A 887 -28.43 -37.52 32.30
C ARG A 887 -29.63 -37.66 31.37
N THR A 888 -29.48 -38.38 30.26
CA THR A 888 -30.62 -39.01 29.61
C THR A 888 -31.04 -40.17 30.50
N LYS A 889 -32.25 -40.09 31.08
CA LYS A 889 -32.93 -41.28 31.59
C LYS A 889 -34.34 -41.34 31.02
N GLU A 890 -34.67 -42.54 30.57
CA GLU A 890 -36.01 -43.06 30.34
C GLU A 890 -36.89 -42.78 31.58
N ASN A 891 -38.14 -42.41 31.31
CA ASN A 891 -39.23 -42.14 32.26
C ASN A 891 -39.23 -40.76 32.95
N GLY A 892 -39.72 -39.76 32.21
CA GLY A 892 -41.01 -39.13 32.56
C GLY A 892 -41.12 -38.06 33.66
N THR A 893 -40.09 -37.74 34.45
CA THR A 893 -40.15 -36.59 35.39
C THR A 893 -38.79 -35.88 35.52
N SER A 894 -38.77 -34.58 35.22
CA SER A 894 -37.59 -33.73 35.34
C SER A 894 -37.45 -33.22 36.77
N GLU A 895 -36.54 -33.82 37.56
CA GLU A 895 -36.01 -33.16 38.76
C GLU A 895 -35.10 -32.00 38.32
N MET A 896 -35.67 -30.80 38.32
CA MET A 896 -34.91 -29.55 38.33
C MET A 896 -34.45 -29.35 39.79
N PHE A 897 -33.14 -29.15 40.02
CA PHE A 897 -32.48 -28.97 41.34
C PHE A 897 -32.06 -30.23 42.11
N GLY A 898 -31.07 -30.96 41.56
CA GLY A 898 -30.11 -31.70 42.37
C GLY A 898 -28.80 -30.91 42.50
N THR A 899 -28.53 -30.31 43.66
CA THR A 899 -27.25 -29.70 44.01
C THR A 899 -26.21 -30.80 44.27
N ASP A 900 -25.60 -31.34 43.21
CA ASP A 900 -24.39 -32.13 43.36
C ASP A 900 -23.24 -31.16 43.71
N THR A 901 -22.91 -31.06 44.99
CA THR A 901 -21.90 -30.15 45.57
C THR A 901 -20.46 -30.60 45.29
N ARG A 902 -20.24 -31.63 44.46
CA ARG A 902 -18.89 -32.07 44.07
C ARG A 902 -18.29 -31.10 43.05
N ALA A 903 -17.09 -30.61 43.36
CA ALA A 903 -16.29 -29.83 42.41
C ALA A 903 -16.19 -30.57 41.06
N PRO A 904 -16.34 -29.86 39.92
CA PRO A 904 -16.34 -30.51 38.61
C PRO A 904 -14.99 -31.19 38.38
N LYS A 905 -15.05 -32.48 38.00
CA LYS A 905 -13.84 -33.29 37.74
C LYS A 905 -12.97 -32.61 36.68
N THR A 906 -11.68 -32.44 36.97
CA THR A 906 -10.68 -31.92 36.04
C THR A 906 -9.79 -33.05 35.52
N THR A 907 -9.28 -32.90 34.30
CA THR A 907 -8.31 -33.80 33.67
C THR A 907 -7.22 -33.00 32.97
N ALA A 908 -6.03 -33.55 32.81
CA ALA A 908 -4.97 -32.95 32.02
C ALA A 908 -5.38 -32.88 30.54
N ASN A 909 -5.16 -31.75 29.89
CA ASN A 909 -5.36 -31.61 28.45
C ASN A 909 -4.22 -32.31 27.69
N LEU A 910 -4.19 -33.64 27.68
CA LEU A 910 -3.11 -34.40 27.08
C LEU A 910 -3.67 -35.50 26.17
N SER A 911 -3.24 -35.49 24.92
CA SER A 911 -3.57 -36.51 23.92
C SER A 911 -3.14 -37.90 24.39
N LYS A 912 -3.72 -38.93 23.78
CA LYS A 912 -3.37 -40.33 24.09
C LYS A 912 -1.87 -40.56 23.94
N THR A 913 -1.25 -40.06 22.87
CA THR A 913 0.19 -40.19 22.60
C THR A 913 1.03 -39.45 23.64
N ALA A 914 0.64 -38.22 24.04
CA ALA A 914 1.33 -37.49 25.10
C ALA A 914 1.27 -38.22 26.45
N ARG A 915 0.12 -38.83 26.78
CA ARG A 915 -0.05 -39.65 27.98
C ARG A 915 0.82 -40.91 27.94
N THR A 916 0.91 -41.59 26.79
CA THR A 916 1.79 -42.74 26.59
C THR A 916 3.25 -42.36 26.82
N TYR A 917 3.71 -41.27 26.20
CA TYR A 917 5.07 -40.75 26.39
C TYR A 917 5.40 -40.50 27.88
N LEU A 918 4.51 -39.80 28.61
CA LEU A 918 4.72 -39.58 30.05
C LEU A 918 4.75 -40.88 30.85
N SER A 919 3.90 -41.85 30.50
CA SER A 919 3.85 -43.15 31.15
C SER A 919 5.14 -43.95 30.92
N GLU A 920 5.69 -43.94 29.72
CA GLU A 920 6.98 -44.58 29.39
C GLU A 920 8.14 -43.99 30.20
N LEU A 921 8.09 -42.68 30.49
CA LEU A 921 9.05 -42.01 31.36
C LEU A 921 8.78 -42.23 32.87
N GLY A 922 7.77 -43.02 33.24
CA GLY A 922 7.41 -43.27 34.63
C GLY A 922 6.78 -42.06 35.34
N ILE A 923 6.11 -41.18 34.60
CA ILE A 923 5.25 -40.11 35.14
C ILE A 923 3.80 -40.61 35.06
N LYS A 924 3.32 -41.15 36.19
CA LYS A 924 1.98 -41.75 36.30
C LYS A 924 0.95 -40.71 36.73
N ASN A 925 -0.28 -40.85 36.21
CA ASN A 925 -1.44 -40.02 36.55
C ASN A 925 -1.25 -38.50 36.34
N PRO A 926 -1.19 -38.03 35.08
CA PRO A 926 -1.08 -36.60 34.78
C PRO A 926 -2.31 -35.79 35.22
N ASP A 927 -3.43 -36.43 35.56
CA ASP A 927 -4.66 -35.76 36.01
C ASP A 927 -4.61 -35.33 37.49
N LYS A 928 -3.54 -35.69 38.22
CA LYS A 928 -3.41 -35.46 39.67
C LYS A 928 -3.42 -33.98 40.06
N ASP A 929 -2.60 -33.17 39.39
CA ASP A 929 -2.37 -31.77 39.71
C ASP A 929 -1.87 -31.02 38.46
N ILE A 930 -1.98 -29.69 38.48
CA ILE A 930 -1.58 -28.84 37.36
C ILE A 930 -0.08 -28.93 37.06
N GLU A 931 0.75 -29.17 38.07
CA GLU A 931 2.19 -29.31 37.90
C GLU A 931 2.53 -30.53 37.04
N THR A 932 1.89 -31.67 37.32
CA THR A 932 2.09 -32.92 36.58
C THR A 932 1.47 -32.82 35.18
N ALA A 933 0.26 -32.24 35.06
CA ALA A 933 -0.37 -31.98 33.77
C ALA A 933 0.44 -30.99 32.91
N GLY A 934 1.14 -30.05 33.55
CA GLY A 934 1.89 -28.95 32.96
C GLY A 934 3.26 -29.33 32.42
N ILE A 935 3.81 -30.52 32.72
CA ILE A 935 5.21 -30.86 32.44
C ILE A 935 5.58 -30.65 30.97
N ILE A 936 4.81 -31.22 30.03
CA ILE A 936 5.08 -31.09 28.58
C ILE A 936 4.92 -29.64 28.13
N TRP A 937 3.94 -28.92 28.66
CA TRP A 937 3.67 -27.52 28.31
C TRP A 937 4.78 -26.59 28.78
N MET A 938 5.31 -26.80 29.99
CA MET A 938 6.45 -26.05 30.51
C MET A 938 7.74 -26.40 29.75
N HIS A 939 7.93 -27.66 29.39
CA HIS A 939 9.03 -28.05 28.51
C HIS A 939 8.96 -27.33 27.15
N ALA A 940 7.79 -27.30 26.51
CA ALA A 940 7.57 -26.56 25.26
C ALA A 940 7.86 -25.07 25.42
N LEU A 941 7.47 -24.46 26.55
CA LEU A 941 7.78 -23.07 26.86
C LEU A 941 9.30 -22.83 26.99
N ALA A 942 10.05 -23.73 27.62
CA ALA A 942 11.51 -23.63 27.71
C ALA A 942 12.17 -23.66 26.32
N ILE A 943 11.78 -24.63 25.48
CA ILE A 943 12.28 -24.73 24.10
C ILE A 943 11.93 -23.46 23.30
N GLY A 944 10.69 -22.97 23.45
CA GLY A 944 10.21 -21.78 22.77
C GLY A 944 10.89 -20.45 23.16
N TYR A 945 11.73 -20.45 24.20
CA TYR A 945 12.52 -19.29 24.63
C TYR A 945 14.04 -19.48 24.40
N SER A 946 14.47 -20.59 23.81
CA SER A 946 15.86 -20.78 23.35
C SER A 946 16.11 -19.96 22.08
N PRO A 947 17.07 -19.01 22.06
CA PRO A 947 17.47 -18.32 20.85
C PRO A 947 17.86 -19.26 19.71
N ASN A 948 18.61 -20.33 19.99
CA ASN A 948 19.01 -21.31 18.98
C ASN A 948 17.79 -21.99 18.33
N TYR A 949 16.80 -22.43 19.12
CA TYR A 949 15.58 -23.00 18.58
C TYR A 949 14.85 -22.01 17.65
N LEU A 950 14.76 -20.74 18.06
CA LEU A 950 14.09 -19.70 17.29
C LEU A 950 14.85 -19.36 15.99
N SER A 951 16.19 -19.24 16.04
CA SER A 951 17.01 -18.90 14.89
C SER A 951 17.14 -20.04 13.89
N GLU A 952 17.26 -21.29 14.36
CA GLU A 952 17.39 -22.47 13.49
C GLU A 952 16.06 -22.83 12.78
N ASN A 953 14.92 -22.37 13.30
CA ASN A 953 13.58 -22.82 12.86
C ASN A 953 12.59 -21.69 12.56
N ALA A 954 13.10 -20.48 12.30
CA ALA A 954 12.30 -19.27 12.19
C ALA A 954 11.14 -19.36 11.17
N ASP A 955 11.32 -20.02 10.02
CA ASP A 955 10.25 -20.20 9.03
C ASP A 955 9.31 -21.34 9.42
N GLY A 956 9.84 -22.43 9.97
CA GLY A 956 9.04 -23.56 10.46
C GLY A 956 8.06 -23.17 11.56
N ILE A 957 8.47 -22.26 12.46
CA ILE A 957 7.64 -21.70 13.53
C ILE A 957 6.56 -20.76 12.98
N ARG A 958 6.86 -20.01 11.91
CA ARG A 958 5.95 -19.02 11.31
C ARG A 958 4.88 -19.63 10.41
N GLN A 959 5.11 -20.79 9.82
CA GLN A 959 4.24 -21.30 8.75
C GLN A 959 3.21 -22.34 9.23
N ASN A 960 3.42 -22.93 10.41
CA ASN A 960 2.55 -23.94 11.01
C ASN A 960 2.63 -23.88 12.54
N TRP A 961 1.91 -24.78 13.23
CA TRP A 961 2.13 -25.00 14.66
C TRP A 961 3.61 -25.29 14.95
N PRO A 962 4.22 -24.63 15.95
CA PRO A 962 5.58 -24.91 16.35
C PRO A 962 5.76 -26.40 16.67
N ARG A 963 6.89 -26.97 16.24
CA ARG A 963 7.23 -28.37 16.55
C ARG A 963 8.22 -28.43 17.70
N ILE A 964 7.99 -29.36 18.64
CA ILE A 964 8.74 -29.44 19.90
C ILE A 964 9.44 -30.79 19.99
N PRO A 965 10.78 -30.85 20.10
CA PRO A 965 11.48 -32.11 20.34
C PRO A 965 11.21 -32.57 21.78
N LEU A 966 10.95 -33.85 21.99
CA LEU A 966 10.71 -34.40 23.33
C LEU A 966 11.94 -35.15 23.86
N PRO A 967 12.37 -34.97 25.12
CA PRO A 967 13.49 -35.72 25.68
C PRO A 967 13.17 -37.20 25.91
N LYS A 968 14.18 -38.08 25.77
CA LYS A 968 14.04 -39.53 26.02
C LYS A 968 14.02 -39.93 27.49
N THR A 969 14.40 -39.06 28.42
CA THR A 969 14.53 -39.40 29.84
C THR A 969 13.66 -38.51 30.72
N LYS A 970 13.14 -39.09 31.81
CA LYS A 970 12.37 -38.38 32.83
C LYS A 970 13.15 -37.19 33.40
N GLN A 971 14.44 -37.38 33.67
CA GLN A 971 15.30 -36.35 34.26
C GLN A 971 15.43 -35.14 33.34
N ALA A 972 15.68 -35.36 32.03
CA ALA A 972 15.78 -34.28 31.06
C ALA A 972 14.44 -33.55 30.89
N LEU A 973 13.31 -34.27 30.86
CA LEU A 973 11.98 -33.65 30.80
C LEU A 973 11.70 -32.76 32.01
N LEU A 974 11.98 -33.25 33.23
CA LEU A 974 11.75 -32.50 34.46
C LEU A 974 12.67 -31.29 34.59
N ALA A 975 13.94 -31.43 34.18
CA ALA A 975 14.90 -30.31 34.13
C ALA A 975 14.42 -29.23 33.16
N SER A 976 14.01 -29.63 31.95
CA SER A 976 13.48 -28.71 30.95
C SER A 976 12.19 -28.02 31.41
N ALA A 977 11.25 -28.77 31.99
CA ALA A 977 10.02 -28.22 32.55
C ALA A 977 10.29 -27.27 33.73
N LYS A 978 11.38 -27.46 34.49
CA LYS A 978 11.80 -26.52 35.54
C LYS A 978 12.22 -25.17 34.96
N LEU A 979 12.99 -25.17 33.86
CA LEU A 979 13.32 -23.94 33.12
C LEU A 979 12.06 -23.26 32.59
N GLY A 980 11.14 -24.05 32.06
CA GLY A 980 9.83 -23.58 31.61
C GLY A 980 9.04 -22.85 32.70
N ARG A 981 9.02 -23.39 33.92
CA ARG A 981 8.37 -22.74 35.07
C ARG A 981 9.04 -21.42 35.46
N GLN A 982 10.37 -21.33 35.38
CA GLN A 982 11.08 -20.07 35.62
C GLN A 982 10.72 -19.04 34.56
N VAL A 983 10.66 -19.43 33.28
CA VAL A 983 10.17 -18.57 32.20
C VAL A 983 8.73 -18.13 32.45
N ALA A 984 7.83 -19.06 32.81
CA ALA A 984 6.44 -18.75 33.12
C ALA A 984 6.31 -17.73 34.27
N ALA A 985 7.10 -17.89 35.34
CA ALA A 985 7.11 -16.95 36.46
C ALA A 985 7.60 -15.55 36.05
N LEU A 986 8.57 -15.45 35.14
CA LEU A 986 9.04 -14.17 34.61
C LEU A 986 7.99 -13.48 33.71
N LEU A 987 7.20 -14.26 32.97
CA LEU A 987 6.12 -13.79 32.11
C LEU A 987 4.85 -13.37 32.87
N ASP A 988 4.65 -13.87 34.10
CA ASP A 988 3.52 -13.48 34.94
C ASP A 988 3.79 -12.18 35.68
N THR A 989 3.04 -11.12 35.34
CA THR A 989 3.25 -9.78 35.89
C THR A 989 2.51 -9.52 37.19
N GLU A 990 1.72 -10.47 37.70
CA GLU A 990 1.01 -10.30 38.99
C GLU A 990 1.76 -10.93 40.17
N THR A 991 2.61 -11.92 39.90
CA THR A 991 3.36 -12.62 40.94
C THR A 991 4.77 -12.07 40.96
N ASP A 992 5.16 -11.49 42.10
CA ASP A 992 6.52 -11.04 42.30
C ASP A 992 7.54 -12.18 42.22
N VAL A 993 8.70 -11.88 41.62
CA VAL A 993 9.78 -12.86 41.46
C VAL A 993 10.94 -12.45 42.38
N PRO A 994 11.22 -13.23 43.44
CA PRO A 994 12.33 -12.95 44.35
C PRO A 994 13.66 -12.80 43.60
N GLY A 995 14.40 -11.74 43.91
CA GLY A 995 15.68 -11.43 43.25
C GLY A 995 15.55 -10.71 41.91
N VAL A 996 14.34 -10.59 41.35
CA VAL A 996 14.08 -9.88 40.08
C VAL A 996 13.19 -8.65 40.30
N THR A 997 11.99 -8.83 40.87
CA THR A 997 11.05 -7.72 41.16
C THR A 997 10.84 -7.49 42.65
N SER A 998 11.15 -8.46 43.51
CA SER A 998 10.96 -8.35 44.96
C SER A 998 12.17 -8.84 45.76
N GLY A 999 12.19 -8.51 47.05
CA GLY A 999 13.29 -8.83 47.95
C GLY A 999 14.59 -8.11 47.55
N LYS A 1000 15.73 -8.77 47.80
CA LYS A 1000 17.04 -8.24 47.39
C LYS A 1000 17.26 -8.50 45.90
N VAL A 1001 16.87 -7.54 45.06
CA VAL A 1001 17.09 -7.59 43.60
C VAL A 1001 18.57 -7.78 43.29
N ASP A 1002 18.86 -8.71 42.37
CA ASP A 1002 20.20 -9.04 41.90
C ASP A 1002 20.95 -7.77 41.49
N ASN A 1003 22.24 -7.72 41.82
CA ASN A 1003 23.09 -6.57 41.51
C ASN A 1003 23.12 -6.26 40.01
N VAL A 1004 23.06 -7.29 39.15
CA VAL A 1004 23.08 -7.15 37.68
C VAL A 1004 21.78 -6.49 37.16
N LEU A 1005 20.65 -6.66 37.85
CA LEU A 1005 19.34 -6.14 37.43
C LEU A 1005 18.99 -4.80 38.10
N ARG A 1006 19.63 -4.46 39.22
CA ARG A 1006 19.27 -3.30 40.05
C ARG A 1006 19.32 -1.98 39.29
N SER A 1007 20.33 -1.79 38.43
CA SER A 1007 20.51 -0.55 37.68
C SER A 1007 19.69 -0.46 36.39
N ILE A 1008 18.90 -1.47 36.05
CA ILE A 1008 18.13 -1.50 34.80
C ILE A 1008 16.80 -0.77 34.96
N ALA A 1009 16.50 0.12 34.01
CA ALA A 1009 15.26 0.89 33.92
C ALA A 1009 14.94 1.70 35.19
N VAL A 1010 15.94 2.35 35.79
CA VAL A 1010 15.68 3.19 36.97
C VAL A 1010 15.08 4.53 36.52
N PRO A 1011 13.90 4.94 37.03
CA PRO A 1011 13.33 6.25 36.73
C PRO A 1011 14.28 7.35 37.19
N THR A 1012 14.67 8.22 36.26
CA THR A 1012 15.70 9.24 36.48
C THR A 1012 15.24 10.58 35.91
N ARG A 1013 15.53 11.65 36.63
CA ARG A 1013 15.35 13.03 36.17
C ARG A 1013 16.66 13.55 35.59
N ILE A 1014 16.61 14.34 34.51
CA ILE A 1014 17.82 14.79 33.79
C ILE A 1014 18.77 15.61 34.67
N ASP A 1015 18.25 16.38 35.61
CA ASP A 1015 19.02 17.21 36.55
C ASP A 1015 19.47 16.46 37.82
N GLY A 1016 19.15 15.16 37.95
CA GLY A 1016 19.43 14.35 39.13
C GLY A 1016 18.52 14.60 40.34
N GLY A 1017 17.48 15.44 40.18
CA GLY A 1017 16.49 15.72 41.22
C GLY A 1017 15.42 14.62 41.38
N GLN A 1018 14.47 14.86 42.30
CA GLN A 1018 13.31 13.99 42.49
C GLN A 1018 12.26 14.23 41.40
N LEU A 1019 11.60 13.16 40.94
CA LEU A 1019 10.48 13.24 40.00
C LEU A 1019 9.21 13.68 40.72
N ASP A 1020 8.53 14.69 40.17
CA ASP A 1020 7.30 15.25 40.72
C ASP A 1020 6.12 15.05 39.74
N PRO A 1021 5.18 14.12 40.02
CA PRO A 1021 4.04 13.89 39.14
C PRO A 1021 3.11 15.10 38.99
N ALA A 1022 3.06 16.00 39.99
CA ALA A 1022 2.22 17.20 39.91
C ALA A 1022 2.74 18.21 38.86
N LYS A 1023 4.02 18.13 38.50
CA LYS A 1023 4.65 18.92 37.43
C LYS A 1023 4.57 18.25 36.05
N GLY A 1024 3.95 17.06 35.97
CA GLY A 1024 3.88 16.29 34.74
C GLY A 1024 5.14 15.50 34.41
N ASP A 1025 6.06 15.30 35.36
CA ASP A 1025 7.31 14.56 35.12
C ASP A 1025 7.06 13.11 34.65
N TRP A 1026 5.89 12.53 34.95
CA TRP A 1026 5.47 11.18 34.52
C TRP A 1026 4.60 11.18 33.26
N ASP A 1027 4.42 12.33 32.62
CA ASP A 1027 3.73 12.41 31.34
C ASP A 1027 4.60 11.81 30.25
N ILE A 1028 4.03 10.87 29.49
CA ILE A 1028 4.68 10.38 28.27
C ILE A 1028 4.31 11.34 27.13
N THR A 1029 5.28 12.15 26.71
CA THR A 1029 5.18 13.13 25.61
C THR A 1029 6.32 13.02 24.60
N ALA A 1030 7.18 12.01 24.73
CA ALA A 1030 8.31 11.76 23.83
C ALA A 1030 7.92 11.18 22.46
N GLY A 1031 6.63 11.05 22.14
CA GLY A 1031 6.17 10.63 20.81
C GLY A 1031 6.28 9.13 20.56
N TRP A 1032 5.95 8.31 21.56
CA TRP A 1032 5.90 6.85 21.48
C TRP A 1032 4.62 6.33 20.81
N GLY A 1033 3.54 7.12 20.81
CA GLY A 1033 2.30 6.78 20.10
C GLY A 1033 1.49 8.01 19.68
N HIS A 1034 0.64 7.86 18.66
CA HIS A 1034 -0.29 8.91 18.23
C HIS A 1034 -1.60 8.35 17.67
N GLY A 1035 -2.65 9.18 17.65
CA GLY A 1035 -3.95 8.81 17.10
C GLY A 1035 -3.93 8.73 15.56
N GLY A 1036 -4.27 7.57 15.01
CA GLY A 1036 -4.53 7.35 13.60
C GLY A 1036 -5.99 7.57 13.21
N LYS A 1037 -6.36 7.18 11.99
CA LYS A 1037 -7.76 7.27 11.50
C LYS A 1037 -8.69 6.51 12.45
N GLY A 1038 -9.71 7.19 12.95
CA GLY A 1038 -10.68 6.62 13.90
C GLY A 1038 -10.15 6.43 15.34
N GLY A 1039 -9.06 7.11 15.71
CA GLY A 1039 -8.52 7.07 17.08
C GLY A 1039 -7.64 5.84 17.38
N ILE A 1040 -7.31 5.04 16.37
CA ILE A 1040 -6.46 3.85 16.52
C ILE A 1040 -5.04 4.29 16.91
N CYS A 1041 -4.49 3.74 17.99
CA CYS A 1041 -3.11 4.01 18.40
C CYS A 1041 -2.11 3.50 17.35
N MET A 1042 -1.32 4.42 16.79
CA MET A 1042 -0.21 4.15 15.90
C MET A 1042 1.11 4.31 16.68
N PRO A 1043 2.06 3.36 16.57
CA PRO A 1043 3.34 3.46 17.25
C PRO A 1043 4.20 4.58 16.64
N GLY A 1044 4.79 5.41 17.49
CA GLY A 1044 5.73 6.46 17.14
C GLY A 1044 7.20 6.02 17.24
N LYS A 1045 8.11 6.96 16.91
CA LYS A 1045 9.55 6.73 17.02
C LYS A 1045 10.03 6.75 18.48
N GLY A 1046 9.46 7.65 19.29
CA GLY A 1046 9.94 7.95 20.63
C GLY A 1046 11.28 8.68 20.64
N ARG A 1047 11.79 8.94 21.85
CA ARG A 1047 13.14 9.46 22.10
C ARG A 1047 13.96 8.45 22.90
N THR A 1048 15.11 8.08 22.35
CA THR A 1048 16.10 7.19 23.00
C THR A 1048 17.48 7.78 22.88
N GLU A 1049 18.32 7.65 23.91
CA GLU A 1049 19.74 7.99 23.85
C GLU A 1049 20.60 6.76 24.15
N SER A 1050 21.61 6.53 23.31
CA SER A 1050 22.50 5.37 23.44
C SER A 1050 23.72 5.70 24.29
N ARG A 1051 24.13 4.77 25.15
CA ARG A 1051 25.28 4.90 26.04
C ARG A 1051 26.09 3.59 26.06
N LYS A 1052 27.39 3.72 26.32
CA LYS A 1052 28.24 2.55 26.56
C LYS A 1052 27.82 1.89 27.89
N ALA A 1053 27.57 0.60 27.85
CA ALA A 1053 27.13 -0.16 29.00
C ALA A 1053 28.31 -0.51 29.93
N SER A 1054 28.01 -0.57 31.23
CA SER A 1054 28.90 -1.13 32.25
C SER A 1054 28.06 -1.90 33.25
N TYR A 1055 28.17 -3.23 33.24
CA TYR A 1055 27.41 -4.10 34.12
C TYR A 1055 28.30 -4.74 35.19
N PRO A 1056 27.75 -5.08 36.37
CA PRO A 1056 28.41 -5.98 37.29
C PRO A 1056 28.68 -7.35 36.64
N LYS A 1057 29.61 -8.12 37.21
CA LYS A 1057 29.92 -9.50 36.80
C LYS A 1057 28.63 -10.32 36.68
N GLY A 1058 28.44 -11.02 35.56
CA GLY A 1058 27.22 -11.76 35.23
C GLY A 1058 26.26 -11.03 34.28
N GLY A 1059 26.52 -9.77 33.93
CA GLY A 1059 25.74 -8.99 32.96
C GLY A 1059 26.30 -8.97 31.54
N GLU A 1060 27.32 -9.77 31.22
CA GLU A 1060 28.05 -9.74 29.95
C GLU A 1060 27.14 -10.03 28.74
N MET A 1061 26.10 -10.84 28.93
CA MET A 1061 25.11 -11.20 27.91
C MET A 1061 24.24 -10.03 27.43
N PHE A 1062 24.25 -8.90 28.15
CA PHE A 1062 23.49 -7.71 27.76
C PHE A 1062 24.16 -6.88 26.66
N GLY A 1063 25.41 -7.20 26.29
CA GLY A 1063 26.19 -6.48 25.29
C GLY A 1063 26.90 -5.25 25.85
N ASP A 1064 27.36 -4.37 24.97
CA ASP A 1064 28.16 -3.18 25.31
C ASP A 1064 27.38 -1.86 25.24
N THR A 1065 26.08 -1.94 24.96
CA THR A 1065 25.23 -0.78 24.64
C THR A 1065 23.93 -0.79 25.46
N THR A 1066 23.63 0.33 26.11
CA THR A 1066 22.36 0.60 26.79
C THR A 1066 21.65 1.81 26.21
N LEU A 1067 20.35 1.88 26.45
CA LEU A 1067 19.49 2.97 26.02
C LEU A 1067 18.83 3.64 27.23
N ASP A 1068 18.73 4.95 27.16
CA ASP A 1068 17.87 5.77 27.99
C ASP A 1068 16.57 6.02 27.24
N ILE A 1069 15.45 5.64 27.85
CA ILE A 1069 14.12 5.68 27.24
C ILE A 1069 13.34 6.83 27.86
N TYR A 1070 13.17 7.91 27.09
CA TYR A 1070 12.60 9.15 27.61
C TYR A 1070 11.09 9.08 27.70
N LEU A 1071 10.54 9.55 28.82
CA LEU A 1071 9.11 9.83 28.96
C LEU A 1071 8.79 11.17 28.29
N ASN A 1072 9.63 12.17 28.56
CA ASN A 1072 9.50 13.56 28.13
C ASN A 1072 10.88 14.25 28.19
N ASP A 1073 10.93 15.58 28.14
CA ASP A 1073 12.19 16.34 28.17
C ASP A 1073 12.83 16.48 29.56
N VAL A 1074 12.25 15.90 30.63
CA VAL A 1074 12.78 16.00 32.00
C VAL A 1074 13.04 14.64 32.66
N ALA A 1075 12.39 13.57 32.20
CA ALA A 1075 12.43 12.24 32.82
C ALA A 1075 12.62 11.11 31.81
N TYR A 1076 13.36 10.08 32.23
CA TYR A 1076 13.64 8.89 31.44
C TYR A 1076 13.87 7.66 32.33
N TRP A 1077 13.69 6.47 31.78
CA TRP A 1077 14.22 5.24 32.39
C TRP A 1077 15.64 5.03 31.90
N CYS A 1078 16.59 4.94 32.83
CA CYS A 1078 17.98 4.84 32.49
C CYS A 1078 18.46 3.39 32.35
N ASN A 1079 19.49 3.20 31.51
CA ASN A 1079 20.32 1.99 31.48
C ASN A 1079 19.53 0.71 31.10
N ILE A 1080 18.71 0.79 30.06
CA ILE A 1080 18.00 -0.37 29.50
C ILE A 1080 18.91 -1.05 28.47
N PRO A 1081 19.34 -2.31 28.66
CA PRO A 1081 20.17 -2.99 27.68
C PRO A 1081 19.54 -3.02 26.29
N GLN A 1082 20.33 -2.84 25.23
CA GLN A 1082 19.80 -2.80 23.87
C GLN A 1082 19.09 -4.12 23.49
N VAL A 1083 19.62 -5.27 23.92
CA VAL A 1083 18.99 -6.59 23.71
C VAL A 1083 17.65 -6.73 24.42
N VAL A 1084 17.48 -6.08 25.58
CA VAL A 1084 16.23 -6.07 26.35
C VAL A 1084 15.20 -5.13 25.70
N TRP A 1085 15.65 -3.96 25.24
CA TRP A 1085 14.79 -3.04 24.47
C TRP A 1085 14.28 -3.69 23.18
N ASN A 1086 15.14 -4.42 22.48
CA ASN A 1086 14.82 -5.09 21.23
C ASN A 1086 14.11 -6.45 21.42
N PHE A 1087 13.73 -6.82 22.64
CA PHE A 1087 13.11 -8.11 22.91
C PHE A 1087 11.68 -8.19 22.34
N HIS A 1088 11.41 -9.25 21.58
CA HIS A 1088 10.12 -9.49 20.93
C HIS A 1088 9.42 -10.73 21.49
N ILE A 1089 8.11 -10.63 21.68
CA ILE A 1089 7.24 -11.78 21.95
C ILE A 1089 6.04 -11.70 21.00
N GLY A 1090 5.84 -12.75 20.22
CA GLY A 1090 4.71 -12.88 19.31
C GLY A 1090 4.62 -11.77 18.26
N GLY A 1091 5.74 -11.15 17.88
CA GLY A 1091 5.81 -10.06 16.91
C GLY A 1091 5.60 -8.64 17.47
N TYR A 1092 5.65 -8.47 18.80
CA TYR A 1092 5.66 -7.16 19.46
C TYR A 1092 7.00 -6.91 20.14
N GLN A 1093 7.61 -5.76 19.84
CA GLN A 1093 8.65 -5.19 20.70
C GLN A 1093 7.99 -4.74 22.01
N VAL A 1094 8.21 -5.49 23.09
CA VAL A 1094 7.34 -5.49 24.27
C VAL A 1094 7.25 -4.10 24.91
N ILE A 1095 8.39 -3.53 25.31
CA ILE A 1095 8.44 -2.24 26.03
C ILE A 1095 7.90 -1.11 25.16
N LYS A 1096 8.35 -1.00 23.92
CA LYS A 1096 7.88 0.01 22.96
C LYS A 1096 6.37 -0.07 22.74
N LYS A 1097 5.83 -1.29 22.58
CA LYS A 1097 4.39 -1.48 22.35
C LYS A 1097 3.58 -1.03 23.57
N TRP A 1098 4.05 -1.35 24.77
CA TRP A 1098 3.42 -0.90 26.01
C TRP A 1098 3.38 0.64 26.10
N LEU A 1099 4.51 1.31 25.82
CA LEU A 1099 4.62 2.79 25.83
C LEU A 1099 3.67 3.46 24.82
N SER A 1100 3.49 2.88 23.62
CA SER A 1100 2.68 3.51 22.57
C SER A 1100 1.24 3.81 22.99
N TYR A 1101 0.63 3.00 23.84
CA TYR A 1101 -0.73 3.22 24.34
C TYR A 1101 -0.81 4.19 25.53
N ARG A 1102 0.33 4.54 26.14
CA ARG A 1102 0.39 5.43 27.31
C ARG A 1102 0.89 6.84 27.01
N GLU A 1103 1.04 7.23 25.74
CA GLU A 1103 1.24 8.63 25.39
C GLU A 1103 0.12 9.48 26.03
N LYS A 1104 0.44 10.63 26.61
CA LYS A 1104 -0.53 11.45 27.35
C LYS A 1104 -1.77 11.79 26.52
N THR A 1105 -1.61 12.05 25.23
CA THR A 1105 -2.71 12.33 24.30
C THR A 1105 -3.62 11.13 24.05
N MET A 1106 -3.12 9.91 24.27
CA MET A 1106 -3.87 8.65 24.12
C MET A 1106 -4.48 8.20 25.44
N LEU A 1107 -3.71 8.30 26.53
CA LEU A 1107 -4.11 7.88 27.88
C LEU A 1107 -5.01 8.90 28.58
N GLY A 1108 -4.92 10.18 28.20
CA GLY A 1108 -5.65 11.30 28.83
C GLY A 1108 -5.07 11.79 30.16
N ARG A 1109 -4.00 11.15 30.65
CA ARG A 1109 -3.31 11.46 31.91
C ARG A 1109 -1.83 11.05 31.83
N GLY A 1110 -1.02 11.50 32.79
CA GLY A 1110 0.31 10.93 33.05
C GLY A 1110 0.24 9.54 33.67
N LEU A 1111 1.39 8.87 33.75
CA LEU A 1111 1.49 7.58 34.45
C LEU A 1111 1.23 7.72 35.95
N LYS A 1112 0.80 6.63 36.58
CA LYS A 1112 0.76 6.46 38.04
C LYS A 1112 2.08 5.85 38.53
N LEU A 1113 2.35 5.93 39.84
CA LEU A 1113 3.58 5.38 40.44
C LEU A 1113 3.76 3.89 40.14
N ASP A 1114 2.69 3.10 40.33
CA ASP A 1114 2.66 1.68 40.04
C ASP A 1114 2.93 1.38 38.56
N GLU A 1115 2.49 2.23 37.63
CA GLU A 1115 2.79 2.12 36.20
C GLU A 1115 4.26 2.46 35.87
N VAL A 1116 4.87 3.41 36.58
CA VAL A 1116 6.30 3.73 36.44
C VAL A 1116 7.18 2.58 36.97
N GLU A 1117 6.82 2.03 38.13
CA GLU A 1117 7.47 0.84 38.70
C GLU A 1117 7.23 -0.40 37.81
N TYR A 1118 6.05 -0.52 37.19
CA TYR A 1118 5.72 -1.60 36.28
C TYR A 1118 6.70 -1.70 35.12
N VAL A 1119 7.08 -0.56 34.50
CA VAL A 1119 8.07 -0.56 33.40
C VAL A 1119 9.43 -1.06 33.89
N THR A 1120 9.84 -0.64 35.08
CA THR A 1120 11.08 -1.12 35.72
C THR A 1120 11.05 -2.64 35.91
N ASN A 1121 9.98 -3.14 36.50
CA ASN A 1121 9.80 -4.57 36.79
C ASN A 1121 9.66 -5.42 35.53
N MET A 1122 8.90 -4.95 34.53
CA MET A 1122 8.80 -5.57 33.20
C MET A 1122 10.19 -5.66 32.55
N THR A 1123 10.96 -4.57 32.57
CA THR A 1123 12.30 -4.55 31.96
C THR A 1123 13.25 -5.51 32.66
N ARG A 1124 13.22 -5.58 34.00
CA ARG A 1124 14.01 -6.54 34.77
C ARG A 1124 13.62 -7.99 34.51
N ARG A 1125 12.32 -8.29 34.33
CA ARG A 1125 11.84 -9.63 33.93
C ARG A 1125 12.37 -10.04 32.57
N ILE A 1126 12.33 -9.14 31.59
CA ILE A 1126 12.90 -9.38 30.26
C ILE A 1126 14.43 -9.55 30.34
N ALA A 1127 15.12 -8.73 31.14
CA ALA A 1127 16.55 -8.89 31.37
C ALA A 1127 16.89 -10.26 32.01
N ALA A 1128 16.09 -10.72 32.96
CA ALA A 1128 16.24 -12.07 33.53
C ALA A 1128 15.99 -13.17 32.48
N LEU A 1129 15.02 -13.01 31.59
CA LEU A 1129 14.83 -13.94 30.46
C LEU A 1129 16.05 -13.97 29.53
N VAL A 1130 16.69 -12.83 29.27
CA VAL A 1130 17.93 -12.76 28.48
C VAL A 1130 19.07 -13.49 29.20
N LEU A 1131 19.23 -13.33 30.51
CA LEU A 1131 20.25 -14.05 31.29
C LEU A 1131 20.05 -15.57 31.29
N MET A 1132 18.81 -16.05 31.14
CA MET A 1132 18.51 -17.48 31.05
C MET A 1132 18.80 -18.10 29.67
N GLN A 1133 19.07 -17.30 28.63
CA GLN A 1133 19.16 -17.80 27.25
C GLN A 1133 20.21 -18.90 27.05
N ALA A 1134 21.39 -18.77 27.68
CA ALA A 1134 22.44 -19.78 27.57
C ALA A 1134 22.01 -21.14 28.14
N GLU A 1135 21.31 -21.15 29.28
CA GLU A 1135 20.79 -22.38 29.89
C GLU A 1135 19.64 -22.97 29.06
N LEU A 1136 18.78 -22.13 28.50
CA LEU A 1136 17.69 -22.54 27.60
C LEU A 1136 18.24 -23.16 26.30
N ASP A 1137 19.30 -22.57 25.73
CA ASP A 1137 19.99 -23.08 24.56
C ASP A 1137 20.69 -24.42 24.84
N GLN A 1138 21.37 -24.54 25.98
CA GLN A 1138 21.97 -25.80 26.40
C GLN A 1138 20.91 -26.90 26.54
N ASN A 1139 19.78 -26.57 27.16
CA ASN A 1139 18.63 -27.47 27.27
C ASN A 1139 18.09 -27.87 25.88
N TYR A 1140 17.91 -26.91 24.97
CA TYR A 1140 17.46 -27.21 23.60
C TYR A 1140 18.43 -28.14 22.88
N GLN A 1141 19.74 -27.85 22.90
CA GLN A 1141 20.75 -28.69 22.24
C GLN A 1141 20.81 -30.10 22.84
N GLN A 1142 20.71 -30.23 24.17
CA GLN A 1142 20.64 -31.53 24.83
C GLN A 1142 19.43 -32.35 24.36
N VAL A 1143 18.25 -31.75 24.31
CA VAL A 1143 17.02 -32.43 23.86
C VAL A 1143 17.08 -32.75 22.37
N LYS A 1144 17.57 -31.81 21.55
CA LYS A 1144 17.76 -31.96 20.09
C LYS A 1144 18.69 -33.11 19.72
N SER A 1145 19.74 -33.36 20.52
CA SER A 1145 20.74 -34.40 20.22
C SER A 1145 20.19 -35.85 20.23
N ALA A 1146 19.10 -36.10 20.96
CA ALA A 1146 18.51 -37.42 21.09
C ALA A 1146 17.00 -37.35 21.40
N PRO A 1147 16.15 -36.90 20.46
CA PRO A 1147 14.72 -36.74 20.69
C PRO A 1147 14.00 -38.10 20.77
N TRP A 1148 12.95 -38.17 21.58
CA TRP A 1148 12.03 -39.30 21.64
C TRP A 1148 11.24 -39.39 20.33
N SER A 1149 11.00 -40.61 19.87
CA SER A 1149 10.38 -40.86 18.56
C SER A 1149 8.86 -40.75 18.66
N TRP A 1150 8.32 -39.62 18.21
CA TRP A 1150 6.87 -39.42 18.14
C TRP A 1150 6.25 -40.13 16.93
N VAL A 1151 5.32 -41.05 17.21
CA VAL A 1151 4.50 -41.71 16.18
C VAL A 1151 3.11 -41.07 16.22
N GLU A 1152 2.75 -40.35 15.15
CA GLU A 1152 1.44 -39.67 15.01
C GLU A 1152 0.26 -40.63 14.85
#